data_AF-A0A7Y7NEG6-F1
#
_entry.id   AF-A0A7Y7NEG6-F1
#
_cell.length_a   1.000
_cell.length_b   1.000
_cell.length_c   1.000
_cell.angle_alpha   90.00
_cell.angle_beta   90.00
_cell.angle_gamma   90.00
#
_symmetry.space_group_name_H-M   'P 1'
#
loop_
_entity.id
_entity.type
_entity.pdbx_description
1 polymer ?
#
loop_
_entity_poly.entity_id
_entity_poly.type
_entity_poly.pdbx_seq_one_letter_code
_entity_poly.pdbx_strand_id
1 'polypeptide(L)'
;MVKSSFFSILSLLSLLMVIGFSQKVEAVGVINLPLTGQTVSYAAGDDGAIRAGVVWPATRFVENSTGALNDNLTGLIWAKDAGTPTFSTCGGGTKTWQGALEYVACLNSVSFLGSGDWRLPTILELSSLFNDGQANSATWLTGQGFSNVQTSPLYYWSSTTYAGSTGYAWNANLRDARPEYAGSKSGSSFYVLPVRGTTADPARLRRSGQIMSYADGDDGQLQTGVAWPATRFTSDASGQCLTDGLTGLTWVRYPLPTLRSWQGALEYANHLNLCGASDWRLPNRQELRSLVDYGATSPADSLNAIAFGGIRSREYWSSTSYAPGTGNAWHLNLGNGYEYTVPGKTGNLSTLAVRSGAIPTPTGQTLSGSVTSGGVGLAGATVTLSGARSAVSHTDSSGQFVFADLPDGSYTLTPSRTNYSFTPAQLPVTMSGSTLSGRNFTASLAPYGWIDMGDNLSGLAGKATLGAMSWVSADEGWIASGIAGEIYYTFDGGRTFTTQTIPNSTPINVMQMLNASEGYAGGNSRLYRTTNGGNSWSYIGSCGNVRALSFAPGSATGFCGSDNGSILSITGNALMSMNKLTSNSIPGISAVAANRVWAVWWQSVLFYNGSSWVDQESSFDSNLPISLQNIHMVNDQIGWVVGAYGLIAKTTTGGEVVNDMTPWTGQTNPDPTQRALNDVFFLNSSEGWTVGNGGVILHTSNGGTTWGLEAEGMTANMLRSVRFTSAGNGYVLGNNATLLKYAPLPQKPTVTTSPLSDVTTTGAMGGGNVISDGEGAVSSKGICWNTSANPTTANNRTSDGTGPGHFTSALIDLAPYTTYHVRAYATNEGGTAYGDDLYFTTPCPSYVAKTGTTGYASLQEAIDTAAGATEIRVVAKELTEVVSITGSKTITLLGGYDCVCSSVTGMTTVHGSLTIGGSAAVNIAHVGFF
;
A
#
# COMPACT_ATOMS: atom_id res chain seq x y z
N MET A 1 -5.06 -71.46 -49.98
CA MET A 1 -3.87 -70.66 -50.37
C MET A 1 -4.11 -69.22 -49.95
N VAL A 2 -3.08 -68.59 -49.41
CA VAL A 2 -3.07 -67.44 -48.47
C VAL A 2 -3.27 -66.07 -49.16
N LYS A 3 -4.04 -65.14 -48.56
CA LYS A 3 -3.67 -63.76 -48.06
C LYS A 3 -4.84 -62.72 -48.08
N SER A 4 -5.00 -62.03 -46.94
CA SER A 4 -5.56 -60.68 -46.61
C SER A 4 -6.34 -59.89 -47.69
N SER A 5 -7.43 -59.16 -47.42
CA SER A 5 -7.79 -58.29 -46.28
C SER A 5 -9.32 -58.04 -46.29
N PHE A 6 -9.96 -57.95 -45.13
CA PHE A 6 -11.41 -57.74 -45.00
C PHE A 6 -11.78 -56.25 -44.90
N PHE A 7 -12.67 -55.76 -45.77
CA PHE A 7 -13.74 -54.79 -45.45
C PHE A 7 -14.67 -54.63 -46.67
N SER A 8 -16.00 -54.74 -46.46
CA SER A 8 -17.11 -54.05 -47.16
C SER A 8 -18.36 -54.93 -47.33
N ILE A 9 -19.47 -54.60 -46.64
CA ILE A 9 -20.88 -55.00 -46.86
C ILE A 9 -21.71 -54.00 -46.01
N LEU A 10 -22.80 -53.32 -46.39
CA LEU A 10 -23.70 -53.29 -47.55
C LEU A 10 -24.45 -51.91 -47.57
N SER A 11 -24.81 -51.43 -48.76
CA SER A 11 -25.74 -50.34 -49.09
C SER A 11 -27.21 -50.88 -49.16
N LEU A 12 -28.35 -50.17 -49.12
CA LEU A 12 -28.74 -48.81 -49.53
C LEU A 12 -30.21 -48.56 -49.04
N LEU A 13 -30.48 -47.65 -48.10
CA LEU A 13 -31.78 -46.92 -47.90
C LEU A 13 -31.73 -45.99 -46.67
N SER A 14 -31.33 -44.73 -46.88
CA SER A 14 -31.85 -43.52 -46.21
C SER A 14 -30.98 -42.32 -46.63
N LEU A 15 -31.49 -41.58 -47.61
CA LEU A 15 -30.98 -40.27 -47.97
C LEU A 15 -31.59 -39.26 -46.98
N LEU A 16 -30.95 -39.07 -45.83
CA LEU A 16 -31.10 -37.86 -45.03
C LEU A 16 -29.70 -37.39 -44.62
N MET A 17 -29.31 -36.26 -45.20
CA MET A 17 -28.13 -35.48 -44.88
C MET A 17 -27.98 -35.33 -43.36
N VAL A 18 -26.99 -36.02 -42.79
CA VAL A 18 -26.40 -35.62 -41.51
C VAL A 18 -25.55 -34.39 -41.82
N ILE A 19 -26.20 -33.22 -41.90
CA ILE A 19 -25.52 -31.98 -41.52
C ILE A 19 -25.39 -32.13 -40.00
N GLY A 20 -24.21 -32.57 -39.57
CA GLY A 20 -23.78 -32.33 -38.21
C GLY A 20 -23.86 -30.82 -38.00
N PHE A 21 -24.96 -30.35 -37.40
CA PHE A 21 -24.92 -29.13 -36.64
C PHE A 21 -23.91 -29.40 -35.53
N SER A 22 -22.66 -29.06 -35.81
CA SER A 22 -21.78 -28.54 -34.78
C SER A 22 -22.61 -27.45 -34.11
N GLN A 23 -23.20 -27.77 -32.95
CA GLN A 23 -23.55 -26.72 -32.02
C GLN A 23 -22.23 -26.04 -31.75
N LYS A 24 -22.04 -24.91 -32.43
CA LYS A 24 -21.09 -23.89 -32.01
C LYS A 24 -21.52 -23.59 -30.58
N VAL A 25 -20.88 -24.24 -29.62
CA VAL A 25 -20.75 -23.69 -28.28
C VAL A 25 -19.93 -22.45 -28.53
N GLU A 26 -20.62 -21.34 -28.79
CA GLU A 26 -19.97 -20.04 -28.81
C GLU A 26 -19.34 -19.89 -27.44
N ALA A 27 -18.01 -19.82 -27.42
CA ALA A 27 -17.29 -19.39 -26.24
C ALA A 27 -17.97 -18.10 -25.77
N VAL A 28 -18.48 -18.09 -24.54
CA VAL A 28 -19.12 -16.93 -23.92
C VAL A 28 -18.12 -15.78 -24.04
N GLY A 29 -18.36 -14.87 -24.99
CA GLY A 29 -17.44 -13.77 -25.25
C GLY A 29 -17.33 -12.88 -24.02
N VAL A 30 -16.14 -12.32 -23.79
CA VAL A 30 -15.91 -11.32 -22.73
C VAL A 30 -16.84 -10.14 -22.97
N ILE A 31 -17.69 -9.80 -21.98
CA ILE A 31 -18.49 -8.59 -22.02
C ILE A 31 -17.60 -7.40 -21.67
N ASN A 32 -17.70 -6.31 -22.43
CA ASN A 32 -17.08 -5.05 -22.03
C ASN A 32 -17.97 -4.39 -20.98
N LEU A 33 -17.47 -4.25 -19.75
CA LEU A 33 -18.16 -3.45 -18.75
C LEU A 33 -18.16 -1.98 -19.19
N PRO A 34 -19.30 -1.27 -19.12
CA PRO A 34 -19.30 0.17 -19.34
C PRO A 34 -18.38 0.82 -18.30
N LEU A 35 -17.44 1.64 -18.77
CA LEU A 35 -16.50 2.36 -17.92
C LEU A 35 -17.23 3.45 -17.13
N THR A 36 -16.70 3.84 -15.96
CA THR A 36 -17.35 4.81 -15.06
C THR A 36 -17.52 6.21 -15.69
N GLY A 37 -16.77 6.53 -16.73
CA GLY A 37 -16.75 7.87 -17.35
C GLY A 37 -16.09 8.94 -16.48
N GLN A 38 -15.51 8.56 -15.33
CA GLN A 38 -14.77 9.45 -14.44
C GLN A 38 -13.36 9.68 -14.99
N THR A 39 -13.17 10.76 -15.74
CA THR A 39 -11.86 11.19 -16.29
C THR A 39 -11.08 12.12 -15.35
N VAL A 40 -11.75 12.68 -14.35
CA VAL A 40 -11.18 13.63 -13.38
C VAL A 40 -10.93 12.89 -12.07
N SER A 41 -9.72 13.02 -11.54
CA SER A 41 -9.41 12.57 -10.19
C SER A 41 -9.90 13.56 -9.15
N TYR A 42 -10.59 13.06 -8.15
CA TYR A 42 -11.12 13.80 -7.00
C TYR A 42 -10.43 13.42 -5.68
N ALA A 43 -9.63 12.35 -5.67
CA ALA A 43 -8.73 11.97 -4.58
C ALA A 43 -7.59 11.08 -5.10
N ALA A 44 -6.43 11.15 -4.46
CA ALA A 44 -5.29 10.29 -4.78
C ALA A 44 -5.69 8.81 -4.78
N GLY A 45 -5.43 8.13 -5.89
CA GLY A 45 -5.71 6.71 -6.05
C GLY A 45 -7.15 6.35 -6.43
N ASP A 46 -8.05 7.31 -6.68
CA ASP A 46 -9.34 6.99 -7.30
C ASP A 46 -9.20 6.48 -8.74
N ASP A 47 -10.30 6.00 -9.31
CA ASP A 47 -10.31 5.58 -10.71
C ASP A 47 -9.94 6.73 -11.66
N GLY A 48 -10.33 7.98 -11.36
CA GLY A 48 -9.86 9.17 -12.09
C GLY A 48 -8.32 9.35 -12.12
N ALA A 49 -7.59 8.91 -11.08
CA ALA A 49 -6.13 8.99 -10.98
C ALA A 49 -5.38 7.81 -11.62
N ILE A 50 -5.87 6.57 -11.42
CA ILE A 50 -5.13 5.34 -11.76
C ILE A 50 -5.57 4.76 -13.12
N ARG A 51 -6.83 4.99 -13.52
CA ARG A 51 -7.39 4.63 -14.84
C ARG A 51 -8.52 5.61 -15.18
N ALA A 52 -8.16 6.81 -15.63
CA ALA A 52 -9.13 7.77 -16.15
C ALA A 52 -10.14 7.03 -17.05
N GLY A 53 -11.42 7.06 -16.67
CA GLY A 53 -12.47 6.41 -17.43
C GLY A 53 -12.38 6.86 -18.88
N VAL A 54 -12.42 5.93 -19.84
CA VAL A 54 -12.35 6.34 -21.24
C VAL A 54 -13.62 7.13 -21.57
N VAL A 55 -13.44 8.26 -22.23
CA VAL A 55 -14.55 9.06 -22.75
C VAL A 55 -15.41 8.14 -23.61
N TRP A 56 -16.71 8.11 -23.32
CA TRP A 56 -17.70 7.41 -24.15
C TRP A 56 -17.47 7.77 -25.64
N PRO A 57 -17.74 6.86 -26.61
CA PRO A 57 -17.59 7.19 -28.02
C PRO A 57 -18.24 8.53 -28.35
N ALA A 58 -17.57 9.38 -29.13
CA ALA A 58 -18.00 10.75 -29.41
C ALA A 58 -19.45 10.85 -29.94
N THR A 59 -19.96 9.77 -30.55
CA THR A 59 -21.38 9.56 -30.87
C THR A 59 -21.86 8.19 -30.39
N ARG A 60 -22.17 8.07 -29.08
CA ARG A 60 -22.81 6.86 -28.53
C ARG A 60 -24.23 6.69 -29.03
N PHE A 61 -25.05 7.73 -28.89
CA PHE A 61 -26.45 7.70 -29.29
C PHE A 61 -26.63 8.43 -30.60
N VAL A 62 -27.25 7.76 -31.57
CA VAL A 62 -27.54 8.32 -32.89
C VAL A 62 -29.03 8.20 -33.14
N GLU A 63 -29.70 9.33 -33.36
CA GLU A 63 -31.10 9.33 -33.75
C GLU A 63 -31.26 8.68 -35.13
N ASN A 64 -32.13 7.68 -35.19
CA ASN A 64 -32.45 6.97 -36.43
C ASN A 64 -33.63 7.64 -37.17
N SER A 65 -33.95 7.17 -38.36
CA SER A 65 -35.01 7.75 -39.21
C SER A 65 -36.41 7.73 -38.60
N THR A 66 -36.63 6.95 -37.54
CA THR A 66 -37.93 6.89 -36.81
C THR A 66 -38.02 7.89 -35.66
N GLY A 67 -36.90 8.53 -35.27
CA GLY A 67 -36.82 9.41 -34.10
C GLY A 67 -36.44 8.67 -32.80
N ALA A 68 -36.10 7.37 -32.86
CA ALA A 68 -35.53 6.63 -31.74
C ALA A 68 -34.00 6.74 -31.70
N LEU A 69 -33.38 6.48 -30.55
CA LEU A 69 -31.93 6.56 -30.37
C LEU A 69 -31.28 5.17 -30.47
N ASN A 70 -30.43 4.97 -31.46
CA ASN A 70 -29.56 3.80 -31.54
C ASN A 70 -28.36 3.99 -30.59
N ASP A 71 -28.17 3.07 -29.64
CA ASP A 71 -27.01 3.04 -28.75
C ASP A 71 -25.91 2.18 -29.37
N ASN A 72 -24.90 2.82 -29.95
CA ASN A 72 -23.77 2.17 -30.60
C ASN A 72 -22.87 1.40 -29.63
N LEU A 73 -22.99 1.62 -28.31
CA LEU A 73 -22.25 0.80 -27.34
C LEU A 73 -22.94 -0.53 -27.09
N THR A 74 -24.25 -0.51 -26.85
CA THR A 74 -24.98 -1.68 -26.35
C THR A 74 -25.70 -2.44 -27.47
N GLY A 75 -25.96 -1.80 -28.62
CA GLY A 75 -26.83 -2.32 -29.67
C GLY A 75 -28.32 -2.22 -29.33
N LEU A 76 -28.68 -1.47 -28.29
CA LEU A 76 -30.08 -1.19 -27.91
C LEU A 76 -30.63 0.00 -28.69
N ILE A 77 -31.95 0.03 -28.83
CA ILE A 77 -32.68 1.18 -29.35
C ILE A 77 -33.60 1.71 -28.25
N TRP A 78 -33.43 2.98 -27.91
CA TRP A 78 -34.15 3.66 -26.83
C TRP A 78 -35.17 4.65 -27.39
N ALA A 79 -36.30 4.79 -26.70
CA ALA A 79 -37.18 5.94 -26.92
C ALA A 79 -36.41 7.23 -26.56
N LYS A 80 -36.46 8.24 -27.44
CA LYS A 80 -35.76 9.52 -27.24
C LYS A 80 -36.32 10.32 -26.05
N ASP A 81 -37.64 10.30 -25.90
CA ASP A 81 -38.34 10.97 -24.79
C ASP A 81 -38.41 10.04 -23.56
N ALA A 82 -37.65 10.41 -22.53
CA ALA A 82 -37.57 9.70 -21.26
C ALA A 82 -38.62 10.17 -20.22
N GLY A 83 -39.62 10.95 -20.63
CA GLY A 83 -40.71 11.45 -19.78
C GLY A 83 -41.98 10.61 -19.81
N THR A 84 -41.96 9.43 -20.45
CA THR A 84 -43.16 8.59 -20.69
C THR A 84 -44.23 9.39 -21.45
N PRO A 85 -43.96 9.74 -22.73
CA PRO A 85 -44.81 10.65 -23.48
C PRO A 85 -46.20 10.09 -23.75
N THR A 86 -47.20 10.96 -23.84
CA THR A 86 -48.51 10.59 -24.40
C THR A 86 -48.38 10.45 -25.91
N PHE A 87 -48.76 9.30 -26.46
CA PHE A 87 -48.73 9.03 -27.89
C PHE A 87 -49.98 8.26 -28.32
N SER A 88 -50.73 8.78 -29.29
CA SER A 88 -52.00 8.19 -29.72
C SER A 88 -52.94 7.96 -28.52
N THR A 89 -53.49 6.75 -28.36
CA THR A 89 -54.31 6.32 -27.22
C THR A 89 -53.48 5.95 -25.98
N CYS A 90 -52.14 5.91 -26.09
CA CYS A 90 -51.26 5.54 -24.99
C CYS A 90 -51.00 6.76 -24.12
N GLY A 91 -51.75 6.89 -23.03
CA GLY A 91 -51.60 7.99 -22.07
C GLY A 91 -50.21 7.98 -21.42
N GLY A 92 -49.57 9.14 -21.27
CA GLY A 92 -48.25 9.31 -20.67
C GLY A 92 -48.24 9.43 -19.14
N GLY A 93 -47.13 9.97 -18.61
CA GLY A 93 -46.91 10.20 -17.17
C GLY A 93 -46.46 8.95 -16.39
N THR A 94 -46.24 9.10 -15.08
CA THR A 94 -45.82 7.98 -14.22
C THR A 94 -46.86 6.86 -14.21
N LYS A 95 -46.40 5.62 -14.22
CA LYS A 95 -47.22 4.41 -14.27
C LYS A 95 -47.05 3.56 -13.03
N THR A 96 -48.14 2.95 -12.55
CA THR A 96 -48.06 1.78 -11.67
C THR A 96 -47.36 0.63 -12.40
N TRP A 97 -46.97 -0.44 -11.70
CA TRP A 97 -46.39 -1.63 -12.35
C TRP A 97 -47.27 -2.13 -13.50
N GLN A 98 -48.53 -2.39 -13.22
CA GLN A 98 -49.49 -2.85 -14.23
C GLN A 98 -49.69 -1.81 -15.35
N GLY A 99 -49.80 -0.53 -15.00
CA GLY A 99 -49.93 0.54 -15.98
C GLY A 99 -48.70 0.70 -16.88
N ALA A 100 -47.51 0.30 -16.42
CA ALA A 100 -46.28 0.34 -17.20
C ALA A 100 -46.29 -0.76 -18.28
N LEU A 101 -46.76 -1.95 -17.92
CA LEU A 101 -46.96 -3.08 -18.85
C LEU A 101 -48.01 -2.75 -19.91
N GLU A 102 -49.15 -2.19 -19.48
CA GLU A 102 -50.23 -1.75 -20.36
C GLU A 102 -49.77 -0.63 -21.29
N TYR A 103 -48.96 0.30 -20.80
CA TYR A 103 -48.40 1.37 -21.61
C TYR A 103 -47.50 0.83 -22.72
N VAL A 104 -46.57 -0.08 -22.39
CA VAL A 104 -45.71 -0.74 -23.38
C VAL A 104 -46.53 -1.56 -24.39
N ALA A 105 -47.52 -2.33 -23.93
CA ALA A 105 -48.41 -3.07 -24.81
C ALA A 105 -49.19 -2.13 -25.75
N CYS A 106 -49.62 -0.98 -25.24
CA CYS A 106 -50.25 0.05 -26.05
C CYS A 106 -49.29 0.58 -27.13
N LEU A 107 -48.05 0.96 -26.77
CA LEU A 107 -47.04 1.44 -27.71
C LEU A 107 -46.81 0.44 -28.86
N ASN A 108 -46.79 -0.86 -28.54
CA ASN A 108 -46.66 -1.92 -29.53
C ASN A 108 -47.88 -2.03 -30.44
N SER A 109 -49.10 -1.92 -29.89
CA SER A 109 -50.33 -2.01 -30.69
C SER A 109 -50.49 -0.84 -31.68
N VAL A 110 -49.91 0.33 -31.38
CA VAL A 110 -49.94 1.52 -32.25
C VAL A 110 -48.66 1.70 -33.08
N SER A 111 -47.75 0.72 -33.07
CA SER A 111 -46.46 0.79 -33.79
C SER A 111 -45.66 2.06 -33.48
N PHE A 112 -45.49 2.37 -32.19
CA PHE A 112 -44.74 3.55 -31.74
C PHE A 112 -43.34 3.61 -32.38
N LEU A 113 -43.01 4.74 -33.00
CA LEU A 113 -41.78 4.94 -33.81
C LEU A 113 -41.58 3.81 -34.86
N GLY A 114 -42.66 3.37 -35.49
CA GLY A 114 -42.66 2.33 -36.53
C GLY A 114 -42.36 0.91 -36.02
N SER A 115 -42.48 0.67 -34.71
CA SER A 115 -42.00 -0.56 -34.06
C SER A 115 -43.02 -1.16 -33.10
N GLY A 116 -43.12 -2.50 -33.05
CA GLY A 116 -44.13 -3.25 -32.30
C GLY A 116 -43.58 -4.15 -31.18
N ASP A 117 -42.30 -4.00 -30.84
CA ASP A 117 -41.52 -4.87 -29.95
C ASP A 117 -40.80 -4.08 -28.84
N TRP A 118 -41.37 -2.94 -28.43
CA TRP A 118 -40.96 -2.22 -27.23
C TRP A 118 -41.23 -3.03 -25.98
N ARG A 119 -40.35 -2.89 -24.99
CA ARG A 119 -40.49 -3.52 -23.68
C ARG A 119 -39.98 -2.64 -22.56
N LEU A 120 -40.30 -3.02 -21.31
CA LEU A 120 -39.64 -2.49 -20.14
C LEU A 120 -38.15 -2.93 -20.16
N PRO A 121 -37.22 -2.02 -19.82
CA PRO A 121 -35.81 -2.34 -19.73
C PRO A 121 -35.52 -3.17 -18.48
N THR A 122 -34.53 -4.06 -18.54
CA THR A 122 -33.97 -4.68 -17.33
C THR A 122 -33.17 -3.66 -16.53
N ILE A 123 -32.86 -3.97 -15.26
CA ILE A 123 -32.04 -3.06 -14.43
C ILE A 123 -30.64 -2.84 -15.03
N LEU A 124 -30.08 -3.83 -15.72
CA LEU A 124 -28.77 -3.74 -16.36
C LEU A 124 -28.81 -2.89 -17.64
N GLU A 125 -29.91 -2.92 -18.39
CA GLU A 125 -30.12 -2.03 -19.53
C GLU A 125 -30.26 -0.58 -19.08
N LEU A 126 -31.07 -0.30 -18.05
CA LEU A 126 -31.13 1.05 -17.46
C LEU A 126 -29.77 1.50 -16.91
N SER A 127 -29.05 0.61 -16.21
CA SER A 127 -27.74 0.92 -15.66
C SER A 127 -26.68 1.19 -16.74
N SER A 128 -26.89 0.73 -17.97
CA SER A 128 -26.01 1.06 -19.09
C SER A 128 -26.06 2.53 -19.50
N LEU A 129 -27.10 3.28 -19.09
CA LEU A 129 -27.24 4.71 -19.32
C LEU A 129 -26.51 5.57 -18.28
N PHE A 130 -25.96 4.97 -17.22
CA PHE A 130 -25.30 5.67 -16.13
C PHE A 130 -23.93 6.23 -16.54
N ASN A 131 -23.62 7.43 -16.08
CA ASN A 131 -22.32 8.06 -16.23
C ASN A 131 -21.88 8.64 -14.87
N ASP A 132 -21.00 7.91 -14.17
CA ASP A 132 -20.55 8.22 -12.81
C ASP A 132 -19.61 9.43 -12.75
N GLY A 133 -19.05 9.85 -13.89
CA GLY A 133 -18.22 11.04 -14.01
C GLY A 133 -19.00 12.36 -14.02
N GLN A 134 -20.34 12.31 -14.05
CA GLN A 134 -21.19 13.50 -14.18
C GLN A 134 -21.86 13.84 -12.84
N ALA A 135 -21.85 15.12 -12.47
CA ALA A 135 -22.59 15.60 -11.31
C ALA A 135 -24.12 15.45 -11.46
N ASN A 136 -24.60 15.37 -12.70
CA ASN A 136 -25.99 15.05 -13.02
C ASN A 136 -26.02 14.24 -14.32
N SER A 137 -26.17 12.92 -14.22
CA SER A 137 -26.17 12.04 -15.38
C SER A 137 -27.38 12.28 -16.30
N ALA A 138 -28.50 12.80 -15.78
CA ALA A 138 -29.67 13.15 -16.60
C ALA A 138 -29.41 14.37 -17.52
N THR A 139 -28.69 15.38 -17.03
CA THR A 139 -28.24 16.51 -17.84
C THR A 139 -27.30 16.05 -18.95
N TRP A 140 -26.38 15.13 -18.63
CA TRP A 140 -25.49 14.54 -19.63
C TRP A 140 -26.27 13.76 -20.70
N LEU A 141 -27.22 12.89 -20.31
CA LEU A 141 -28.08 12.16 -21.25
C LEU A 141 -28.86 13.10 -22.18
N THR A 142 -29.32 14.24 -21.66
CA THR A 142 -29.98 15.27 -22.48
C THR A 142 -29.02 15.84 -23.54
N GLY A 143 -27.77 16.11 -23.15
CA GLY A 143 -26.70 16.48 -24.08
C GLY A 143 -26.33 15.38 -25.08
N GLN A 144 -26.69 14.11 -24.82
CA GLN A 144 -26.50 12.99 -25.72
C GLN A 144 -27.70 12.73 -26.66
N GLY A 145 -28.72 13.59 -26.64
CA GLY A 145 -29.87 13.52 -27.56
C GLY A 145 -31.16 12.98 -26.96
N PHE A 146 -31.17 12.54 -25.69
CA PHE A 146 -32.42 12.24 -24.99
C PHE A 146 -33.20 13.55 -24.69
N SER A 147 -34.52 13.46 -24.59
CA SER A 147 -35.39 14.53 -24.12
C SER A 147 -36.14 14.11 -22.87
N ASN A 148 -36.57 15.09 -22.06
CA ASN A 148 -37.39 14.88 -20.85
C ASN A 148 -36.82 13.84 -19.86
N VAL A 149 -35.49 13.76 -19.74
CA VAL A 149 -34.85 12.95 -18.72
C VAL A 149 -35.12 13.59 -17.35
N GLN A 150 -35.66 12.83 -16.40
CA GLN A 150 -36.10 13.38 -15.13
C GLN A 150 -34.91 13.78 -14.24
N THR A 151 -34.91 15.03 -13.75
CA THR A 151 -33.81 15.65 -12.98
C THR A 151 -34.11 15.92 -11.51
N SER A 152 -35.36 15.73 -11.07
CA SER A 152 -35.74 15.57 -9.65
C SER A 152 -35.69 14.06 -9.32
N PRO A 153 -35.45 13.59 -8.08
CA PRO A 153 -35.18 12.17 -7.83
C PRO A 153 -36.44 11.32 -8.05
N LEU A 154 -36.69 10.98 -9.31
CA LEU A 154 -37.79 10.20 -9.82
C LEU A 154 -37.19 8.95 -10.46
N TYR A 155 -37.89 7.84 -10.29
CA TYR A 155 -37.39 6.53 -10.68
C TYR A 155 -37.99 6.09 -12.01
N TYR A 156 -37.27 5.19 -12.67
CA TYR A 156 -37.69 4.49 -13.87
C TYR A 156 -37.92 3.02 -13.56
N TRP A 157 -39.06 2.48 -14.00
CA TRP A 157 -39.34 1.04 -13.86
C TRP A 157 -38.33 0.21 -14.63
N SER A 158 -37.80 -0.82 -13.96
CA SER A 158 -37.18 -1.95 -14.64
C SER A 158 -38.10 -3.16 -14.60
N SER A 159 -37.97 -4.08 -15.56
CA SER A 159 -38.64 -5.37 -15.54
C SER A 159 -38.01 -6.38 -14.57
N THR A 160 -36.88 -6.05 -13.95
CA THR A 160 -36.16 -6.96 -13.03
C THR A 160 -36.82 -6.96 -11.65
N THR A 161 -37.33 -8.11 -11.21
CA THR A 161 -37.95 -8.29 -9.89
C THR A 161 -36.88 -8.38 -8.80
N TYR A 162 -37.16 -7.84 -7.61
CA TYR A 162 -36.26 -8.00 -6.47
C TYR A 162 -36.44 -9.39 -5.85
N ALA A 163 -35.45 -10.28 -6.03
CA ALA A 163 -35.52 -11.66 -5.56
C ALA A 163 -35.72 -11.78 -4.04
N GLY A 164 -35.22 -10.83 -3.24
CA GLY A 164 -35.42 -10.78 -1.79
C GLY A 164 -36.85 -10.46 -1.36
N SER A 165 -37.68 -9.87 -2.23
CA SER A 165 -39.10 -9.62 -2.00
C SER A 165 -39.83 -9.42 -3.32
N THR A 166 -40.51 -10.46 -3.80
CA THR A 166 -41.10 -10.53 -5.15
C THR A 166 -42.22 -9.51 -5.41
N GLY A 167 -42.78 -8.92 -4.36
CA GLY A 167 -43.69 -7.78 -4.43
C GLY A 167 -43.04 -6.45 -4.86
N TYR A 168 -41.71 -6.43 -5.00
CA TYR A 168 -40.93 -5.27 -5.40
C TYR A 168 -40.19 -5.54 -6.72
N ALA A 169 -39.94 -4.48 -7.49
CA ALA A 169 -39.01 -4.51 -8.61
C ALA A 169 -37.89 -3.49 -8.42
N TRP A 170 -36.75 -3.79 -9.05
CA TRP A 170 -35.66 -2.85 -9.19
C TRP A 170 -36.13 -1.67 -10.04
N ASN A 171 -35.64 -0.49 -9.71
CA ASN A 171 -35.84 0.75 -10.45
C ASN A 171 -34.50 1.48 -10.56
N ALA A 172 -34.44 2.48 -11.43
CA ALA A 172 -33.23 3.27 -11.64
C ALA A 172 -33.50 4.76 -11.48
N ASN A 173 -32.58 5.45 -10.82
CA ASN A 173 -32.51 6.90 -10.80
C ASN A 173 -31.46 7.36 -11.84
N LEU A 174 -31.92 7.94 -12.95
CA LEU A 174 -31.05 8.38 -14.05
C LEU A 174 -30.27 9.67 -13.73
N ARG A 175 -30.62 10.42 -12.68
CA ARG A 175 -29.90 11.63 -12.25
C ARG A 175 -28.64 11.28 -11.47
N ASP A 176 -28.80 10.41 -10.47
CA ASP A 176 -27.74 9.99 -9.54
C ASP A 176 -27.02 8.71 -10.01
N ALA A 177 -27.41 8.18 -11.18
CA ALA A 177 -26.85 6.96 -11.77
C ALA A 177 -26.88 5.77 -10.79
N ARG A 178 -28.01 5.51 -10.11
CA ARG A 178 -28.12 4.47 -9.07
C ARG A 178 -29.31 3.53 -9.26
N PRO A 179 -29.12 2.20 -9.11
CA PRO A 179 -30.21 1.24 -9.02
C PRO A 179 -30.77 1.16 -7.58
N GLU A 180 -32.08 0.97 -7.42
CA GLU A 180 -32.78 0.90 -6.13
C GLU A 180 -33.92 -0.13 -6.10
N TYR A 181 -34.19 -0.73 -4.94
CA TYR A 181 -35.42 -1.45 -4.56
C TYR A 181 -36.19 -0.42 -3.77
N ALA A 182 -37.21 0.13 -4.39
CA ALA A 182 -38.22 0.92 -3.70
C ALA A 182 -39.56 0.86 -4.44
N GLY A 183 -39.62 0.13 -5.56
CA GLY A 183 -40.82 0.01 -6.37
C GLY A 183 -41.70 -1.09 -5.85
N SER A 184 -42.53 -0.79 -4.87
CA SER A 184 -43.65 -1.68 -4.54
C SER A 184 -44.53 -1.78 -5.78
N LYS A 185 -44.70 -3.00 -6.31
CA LYS A 185 -45.52 -3.22 -7.50
C LYS A 185 -46.98 -2.80 -7.28
N SER A 186 -47.43 -2.79 -6.04
CA SER A 186 -48.80 -2.42 -5.65
C SER A 186 -48.98 -0.96 -5.21
N GLY A 187 -47.90 -0.22 -4.93
CA GLY A 187 -47.98 1.09 -4.28
C GLY A 187 -47.16 2.21 -4.93
N SER A 188 -46.32 1.91 -5.90
CA SER A 188 -45.41 2.89 -6.52
C SER A 188 -45.83 3.23 -7.96
N SER A 189 -45.57 4.48 -8.36
CA SER A 189 -45.74 4.95 -9.75
C SER A 189 -44.46 5.61 -10.25
N PHE A 190 -43.90 5.10 -11.35
CA PHE A 190 -42.60 5.52 -11.90
C PHE A 190 -42.65 5.74 -13.41
N TYR A 191 -41.62 6.37 -13.97
CA TYR A 191 -41.50 6.57 -15.41
C TYR A 191 -41.15 5.27 -16.12
N VAL A 192 -41.57 5.18 -17.37
CA VAL A 192 -41.22 4.12 -18.31
C VAL A 192 -40.35 4.72 -19.41
N LEU A 193 -39.16 4.15 -19.59
CA LEU A 193 -38.27 4.42 -20.72
C LEU A 193 -38.18 3.13 -21.57
N PRO A 194 -39.04 2.98 -22.59
CA PRO A 194 -39.09 1.77 -23.39
C PRO A 194 -37.78 1.54 -24.15
N VAL A 195 -37.40 0.27 -24.25
CA VAL A 195 -36.21 -0.17 -24.98
C VAL A 195 -36.56 -1.35 -25.88
N ARG A 196 -35.79 -1.55 -26.94
CA ARG A 196 -35.81 -2.75 -27.78
C ARG A 196 -34.39 -3.14 -28.22
N GLY A 197 -34.21 -4.38 -28.66
CA GLY A 197 -32.95 -4.86 -29.23
C GLY A 197 -32.88 -4.63 -30.74
N THR A 198 -31.70 -4.80 -31.34
CA THR A 198 -31.59 -4.95 -32.80
C THR A 198 -31.80 -6.42 -33.21
N THR A 199 -32.29 -6.65 -34.43
CA THR A 199 -32.45 -8.00 -35.00
C THR A 199 -31.11 -8.61 -35.49
N ALA A 200 -30.02 -7.84 -35.46
CA ALA A 200 -28.76 -8.18 -36.13
C ALA A 200 -27.58 -8.48 -35.18
N ASP A 201 -27.63 -8.04 -33.91
CA ASP A 201 -26.59 -8.34 -32.92
C ASP A 201 -27.23 -8.33 -31.51
N PRO A 202 -27.13 -9.42 -30.71
CA PRO A 202 -27.66 -9.40 -29.35
C PRO A 202 -26.96 -8.32 -28.54
N ALA A 203 -27.74 -7.58 -27.74
CA ALA A 203 -27.21 -6.52 -26.89
C ALA A 203 -26.01 -7.04 -26.09
N ARG A 204 -24.86 -6.36 -26.17
CA ARG A 204 -23.60 -6.76 -25.49
C ARG A 204 -23.64 -6.47 -23.99
N LEU A 205 -24.81 -6.60 -23.37
CA LEU A 205 -25.02 -6.48 -21.93
C LEU A 205 -25.29 -7.87 -21.35
N ARG A 206 -24.71 -8.13 -20.18
CA ARG A 206 -25.11 -9.24 -19.32
C ARG A 206 -26.60 -9.14 -19.02
N ARG A 207 -27.31 -10.28 -19.08
CA ARG A 207 -28.70 -10.37 -18.60
C ARG A 207 -28.71 -10.38 -17.07
N SER A 208 -29.85 -10.03 -16.45
CA SER A 208 -30.00 -9.81 -15.00
C SER A 208 -29.62 -11.00 -14.11
N GLY A 209 -29.55 -12.21 -14.66
CA GLY A 209 -29.44 -13.47 -13.91
C GLY A 209 -30.81 -14.00 -13.46
N GLN A 210 -31.88 -13.21 -13.65
CA GLN A 210 -33.24 -13.62 -13.32
C GLN A 210 -33.81 -14.55 -14.39
N ILE A 211 -33.76 -15.86 -14.11
CA ILE A 211 -34.26 -16.92 -15.00
C ILE A 211 -35.68 -17.38 -14.68
N MET A 212 -36.22 -17.00 -13.51
CA MET A 212 -37.58 -17.34 -13.08
C MET A 212 -38.47 -16.10 -13.15
N SER A 213 -39.70 -16.31 -13.62
CA SER A 213 -40.75 -15.30 -13.53
C SER A 213 -41.44 -15.40 -12.16
N TYR A 214 -41.56 -14.27 -11.48
CA TYR A 214 -42.19 -14.11 -10.17
C TYR A 214 -43.44 -13.22 -10.24
N ALA A 215 -43.64 -12.50 -11.34
CA ALA A 215 -44.85 -11.71 -11.60
C ALA A 215 -45.04 -11.47 -13.09
N ASP A 216 -46.28 -11.18 -13.49
CA ASP A 216 -46.59 -10.80 -14.86
C ASP A 216 -45.77 -9.57 -15.29
N GLY A 217 -45.19 -9.66 -16.49
CA GLY A 217 -44.39 -8.63 -17.13
C GLY A 217 -42.97 -8.44 -16.58
N ASP A 218 -42.46 -9.39 -15.78
CA ASP A 218 -41.05 -9.34 -15.37
C ASP A 218 -40.10 -9.86 -16.45
N ASP A 219 -38.80 -9.60 -16.29
CA ASP A 219 -37.78 -10.05 -17.25
C ASP A 219 -37.69 -11.58 -17.33
N GLY A 220 -38.05 -12.33 -16.29
CA GLY A 220 -38.26 -13.78 -16.36
C GLY A 220 -39.28 -14.21 -17.43
N GLN A 221 -40.33 -13.42 -17.66
CA GLN A 221 -41.38 -13.65 -18.66
C GLN A 221 -41.17 -12.92 -20.00
N LEU A 222 -40.72 -11.65 -19.98
CA LEU A 222 -40.62 -10.79 -21.15
C LEU A 222 -39.33 -11.00 -21.96
N GLN A 223 -38.25 -11.42 -21.31
CA GLN A 223 -36.97 -11.72 -21.94
C GLN A 223 -36.15 -12.59 -20.98
N THR A 224 -36.47 -13.89 -20.90
CA THR A 224 -35.88 -14.80 -19.90
C THR A 224 -34.38 -14.54 -19.78
N GLY A 225 -33.95 -14.17 -18.57
CA GLY A 225 -32.55 -13.94 -18.26
C GLY A 225 -31.72 -15.16 -18.65
N VAL A 226 -30.43 -14.96 -18.87
CA VAL A 226 -29.49 -16.07 -19.02
C VAL A 226 -28.89 -16.28 -17.64
N ALA A 227 -29.00 -17.51 -17.12
CA ALA A 227 -28.31 -17.90 -15.89
C ALA A 227 -26.83 -17.55 -16.02
N TRP A 228 -26.17 -17.23 -14.91
CA TRP A 228 -24.71 -17.14 -14.95
C TRP A 228 -24.13 -18.45 -15.51
N PRO A 229 -23.06 -18.38 -16.33
CA PRO A 229 -22.39 -19.59 -16.78
C PRO A 229 -22.00 -20.45 -15.58
N ALA A 230 -22.25 -21.75 -15.64
CA ALA A 230 -21.92 -22.70 -14.57
C ALA A 230 -20.43 -22.64 -14.18
N THR A 231 -19.56 -22.25 -15.12
CA THR A 231 -18.12 -21.98 -14.92
C THR A 231 -17.78 -20.52 -15.23
N ARG A 232 -18.42 -19.57 -14.55
CA ARG A 232 -18.07 -18.14 -14.67
C ARG A 232 -16.66 -17.85 -14.13
N PHE A 233 -16.34 -18.39 -12.97
CA PHE A 233 -15.06 -18.13 -12.31
C PHE A 233 -14.17 -19.36 -12.40
N THR A 234 -12.96 -19.16 -12.92
CA THR A 234 -11.94 -20.20 -12.98
C THR A 234 -10.86 -19.88 -11.97
N SER A 235 -10.59 -20.82 -11.06
CA SER A 235 -9.50 -20.68 -10.10
C SER A 235 -8.15 -20.77 -10.80
N ASP A 236 -7.20 -19.95 -10.36
CA ASP A 236 -5.80 -20.13 -10.72
C ASP A 236 -5.18 -21.36 -10.02
N ALA A 237 -3.94 -21.70 -10.39
CA ALA A 237 -3.22 -22.85 -9.82
C ALA A 237 -2.94 -22.73 -8.32
N SER A 238 -2.83 -21.50 -7.78
CA SER A 238 -2.63 -21.28 -6.34
C SER A 238 -3.91 -21.46 -5.54
N GLY A 239 -5.08 -21.42 -6.18
CA GLY A 239 -6.37 -21.45 -5.52
C GLY A 239 -6.80 -20.11 -4.94
N GLN A 240 -5.99 -19.05 -5.04
CA GLN A 240 -6.19 -17.77 -4.34
C GLN A 240 -6.87 -16.71 -5.22
N CYS A 241 -6.93 -16.90 -6.54
CA CYS A 241 -7.51 -15.95 -7.48
C CYS A 241 -8.52 -16.59 -8.42
N LEU A 242 -9.50 -15.78 -8.84
CA LEU A 242 -10.58 -16.18 -9.72
C LEU A 242 -10.55 -15.33 -10.99
N THR A 243 -10.33 -15.95 -12.13
CA THR A 243 -10.53 -15.31 -13.44
C THR A 243 -12.01 -15.39 -13.79
N ASP A 244 -12.64 -14.22 -13.95
CA ASP A 244 -14.01 -14.06 -14.38
C ASP A 244 -14.10 -14.18 -15.90
N GLY A 245 -14.55 -15.34 -16.40
CA GLY A 245 -14.75 -15.58 -17.83
C GLY A 245 -15.82 -14.68 -18.45
N LEU A 246 -16.68 -14.05 -17.65
CA LEU A 246 -17.67 -13.10 -18.16
C LEU A 246 -17.04 -11.74 -18.49
N THR A 247 -16.22 -11.19 -17.61
CA THR A 247 -15.66 -9.83 -17.73
C THR A 247 -14.19 -9.80 -18.11
N GLY A 248 -13.53 -10.96 -18.13
CA GLY A 248 -12.10 -11.14 -18.22
C GLY A 248 -11.35 -10.83 -16.91
N LEU A 249 -11.93 -10.05 -15.99
CA LEU A 249 -11.27 -9.56 -14.79
C LEU A 249 -10.78 -10.70 -13.89
N THR A 250 -9.69 -10.47 -13.14
CA THR A 250 -9.26 -11.42 -12.10
C THR A 250 -9.49 -10.82 -10.72
N TRP A 251 -10.09 -11.61 -9.84
CA TRP A 251 -10.52 -11.22 -8.50
C TRP A 251 -9.80 -12.03 -7.42
N VAL A 252 -9.60 -11.43 -6.24
CA VAL A 252 -9.15 -12.17 -5.06
C VAL A 252 -10.26 -13.10 -4.58
N ARG A 253 -9.93 -14.39 -4.37
CA ARG A 253 -10.92 -15.39 -3.94
C ARG A 253 -11.32 -15.26 -2.46
N TYR A 254 -10.36 -14.93 -1.61
CA TYR A 254 -10.48 -14.88 -0.15
C TYR A 254 -10.24 -13.45 0.38
N PRO A 255 -11.23 -12.55 0.32
CA PRO A 255 -11.06 -11.20 0.85
C PRO A 255 -10.85 -11.21 2.37
N LEU A 256 -9.88 -10.44 2.86
CA LEU A 256 -9.56 -10.37 4.29
C LEU A 256 -10.75 -9.80 5.09
N PRO A 257 -10.98 -10.28 6.33
CA PRO A 257 -12.11 -9.84 7.15
C PRO A 257 -11.98 -8.39 7.63
N THR A 258 -10.76 -7.86 7.68
CA THR A 258 -10.42 -6.52 8.16
C THR A 258 -11.13 -5.44 7.36
N LEU A 259 -11.82 -4.56 8.08
CA LEU A 259 -12.45 -3.37 7.50
C LEU A 259 -11.42 -2.25 7.40
N ARG A 260 -11.47 -1.47 6.33
CA ARG A 260 -10.48 -0.42 6.03
C ARG A 260 -11.17 0.90 5.70
N SER A 261 -10.50 2.00 6.00
CA SER A 261 -10.87 3.30 5.43
C SER A 261 -10.82 3.23 3.91
N TRP A 262 -11.48 4.17 3.22
CA TRP A 262 -11.44 4.20 1.76
C TRP A 262 -9.99 4.28 1.23
N GLN A 263 -9.17 5.12 1.84
CA GLN A 263 -7.73 5.24 1.53
C GLN A 263 -6.97 3.94 1.86
N GLY A 264 -7.19 3.35 3.03
CA GLY A 264 -6.53 2.10 3.40
C GLY A 264 -6.93 0.92 2.50
N ALA A 265 -8.13 0.93 1.92
CA ALA A 265 -8.59 -0.05 0.95
C ALA A 265 -7.87 0.10 -0.40
N LEU A 266 -7.65 1.33 -0.86
CA LEU A 266 -6.83 1.63 -2.05
C LEU A 266 -5.39 1.15 -1.85
N GLU A 267 -4.78 1.53 -0.74
CA GLU A 267 -3.41 1.14 -0.40
C GLU A 267 -3.29 -0.38 -0.29
N TYR A 268 -4.18 -1.04 0.45
CA TYR A 268 -4.16 -2.50 0.56
C TYR A 268 -4.23 -3.18 -0.80
N ALA A 269 -5.13 -2.74 -1.68
CA ALA A 269 -5.29 -3.36 -2.98
C ALA A 269 -4.07 -3.10 -3.88
N ASN A 270 -3.51 -1.89 -3.88
CA ASN A 270 -2.34 -1.51 -4.70
C ASN A 270 -1.02 -2.15 -4.23
N HIS A 271 -0.93 -2.54 -2.95
CA HIS A 271 0.23 -3.24 -2.40
C HIS A 271 0.06 -4.76 -2.35
N LEU A 272 -1.06 -5.29 -2.88
CA LEU A 272 -1.32 -6.71 -2.86
C LEU A 272 -0.42 -7.42 -3.87
N ASN A 273 0.37 -8.37 -3.40
CA ASN A 273 1.10 -9.32 -4.24
C ASN A 273 0.49 -10.70 -4.04
N LEU A 274 -0.38 -11.10 -4.97
CA LEU A 274 -1.15 -12.35 -4.90
C LEU A 274 -1.23 -12.97 -6.29
N CYS A 275 -1.13 -14.30 -6.36
CA CYS A 275 -1.18 -15.08 -7.61
C CYS A 275 -0.13 -14.63 -8.65
N GLY A 276 1.07 -14.27 -8.18
CA GLY A 276 2.18 -13.82 -9.04
C GLY A 276 1.93 -12.46 -9.72
N ALA A 277 0.98 -11.67 -9.23
CA ALA A 277 0.59 -10.39 -9.78
C ALA A 277 0.65 -9.27 -8.74
N SER A 278 1.06 -8.09 -9.17
CA SER A 278 1.20 -6.88 -8.34
C SER A 278 0.40 -5.68 -8.89
N ASP A 279 -0.39 -5.86 -9.95
CA ASP A 279 -1.26 -4.86 -10.59
C ASP A 279 -2.69 -4.90 -10.03
N TRP A 280 -2.84 -5.36 -8.79
CA TRP A 280 -4.10 -5.34 -8.06
C TRP A 280 -4.51 -3.91 -7.73
N ARG A 281 -5.81 -3.66 -7.74
CA ARG A 281 -6.38 -2.36 -7.36
C ARG A 281 -7.75 -2.54 -6.74
N LEU A 282 -8.24 -1.49 -6.10
CA LEU A 282 -9.62 -1.42 -5.68
C LEU A 282 -10.52 -1.31 -6.92
N PRO A 283 -11.58 -2.12 -7.04
CA PRO A 283 -12.46 -2.12 -8.20
C PRO A 283 -13.23 -0.81 -8.27
N ASN A 284 -13.44 -0.33 -9.49
CA ASN A 284 -14.37 0.76 -9.71
C ASN A 284 -15.82 0.29 -9.51
N ARG A 285 -16.76 1.23 -9.45
CA ARG A 285 -18.18 0.96 -9.21
C ARG A 285 -18.77 -0.07 -10.20
N GLN A 286 -18.38 0.00 -11.47
CA GLN A 286 -18.90 -0.87 -12.54
C GLN A 286 -18.33 -2.29 -12.44
N GLU A 287 -17.05 -2.40 -12.07
CA GLU A 287 -16.38 -3.67 -11.80
C GLU A 287 -17.03 -4.37 -10.60
N LEU A 288 -17.31 -3.66 -9.51
CA LEU A 288 -18.04 -4.24 -8.37
C LEU A 288 -19.47 -4.66 -8.74
N ARG A 289 -20.21 -3.80 -9.45
CA ARG A 289 -21.57 -4.11 -9.91
C ARG A 289 -21.59 -5.36 -10.82
N SER A 290 -20.48 -5.68 -11.49
CA SER A 290 -20.33 -6.90 -12.29
C SER A 290 -20.52 -8.20 -11.47
N LEU A 291 -20.35 -8.13 -10.15
CA LEU A 291 -20.48 -9.26 -9.23
C LEU A 291 -21.90 -9.44 -8.66
N VAL A 292 -22.84 -8.52 -8.94
CA VAL A 292 -24.23 -8.62 -8.44
C VAL A 292 -25.06 -9.55 -9.31
N ASP A 293 -25.56 -10.65 -8.76
CA ASP A 293 -26.61 -11.46 -9.38
C ASP A 293 -27.99 -10.97 -8.92
N TYR A 294 -28.77 -10.35 -9.82
CA TYR A 294 -30.08 -9.82 -9.47
C TYR A 294 -31.16 -10.91 -9.35
N GLY A 295 -30.87 -12.14 -9.80
CA GLY A 295 -31.72 -13.31 -9.58
C GLY A 295 -31.56 -13.94 -8.18
N ALA A 296 -30.55 -13.54 -7.41
CA ALA A 296 -30.25 -14.08 -6.09
C ALA A 296 -30.81 -13.18 -4.97
N THR A 297 -31.22 -13.80 -3.85
CA THR A 297 -31.63 -13.07 -2.63
C THR A 297 -30.44 -12.38 -1.95
N SER A 298 -29.24 -12.96 -2.07
CA SER A 298 -27.98 -12.37 -1.61
C SER A 298 -26.86 -12.60 -2.63
N PRO A 299 -26.27 -11.52 -3.20
CA PRO A 299 -25.10 -11.62 -4.07
C PRO A 299 -23.90 -12.29 -3.40
N ALA A 300 -23.68 -12.07 -2.10
CA ALA A 300 -22.60 -12.69 -1.35
C ALA A 300 -22.73 -14.22 -1.32
N ASP A 301 -23.94 -14.73 -1.07
CA ASP A 301 -24.21 -16.16 -1.02
C ASP A 301 -24.06 -16.79 -2.40
N SER A 302 -24.55 -16.14 -3.47
CA SER A 302 -24.41 -16.66 -4.83
C SER A 302 -22.94 -16.68 -5.28
N LEU A 303 -22.15 -15.65 -4.97
CA LEU A 303 -20.71 -15.63 -5.27
C LEU A 303 -19.94 -16.72 -4.52
N ASN A 304 -20.24 -16.94 -3.24
CA ASN A 304 -19.60 -17.98 -2.43
C ASN A 304 -20.01 -19.39 -2.86
N ALA A 305 -21.27 -19.59 -3.26
CA ALA A 305 -21.75 -20.88 -3.76
C ALA A 305 -21.06 -21.31 -5.05
N ILE A 306 -20.60 -20.35 -5.87
CA ILE A 306 -19.94 -20.62 -7.14
C ILE A 306 -18.43 -20.80 -6.98
N ALA A 307 -17.73 -19.82 -6.39
CA ALA A 307 -16.26 -19.86 -6.39
C ALA A 307 -15.57 -19.07 -5.27
N PHE A 308 -16.19 -17.99 -4.76
CA PHE A 308 -15.56 -17.16 -3.74
C PHE A 308 -15.52 -17.85 -2.37
N GLY A 309 -14.52 -17.50 -1.56
CA GLY A 309 -14.20 -18.19 -0.32
C GLY A 309 -14.41 -17.34 0.93
N GLY A 310 -15.46 -16.52 1.00
CA GLY A 310 -15.73 -15.70 2.19
C GLY A 310 -16.14 -14.26 1.91
N ILE A 311 -16.85 -14.01 0.81
CA ILE A 311 -17.57 -12.76 0.62
C ILE A 311 -18.62 -12.65 1.71
N ARG A 312 -18.68 -11.53 2.42
CA ARG A 312 -19.64 -11.29 3.51
C ARG A 312 -20.78 -10.43 3.00
N SER A 313 -21.98 -10.66 3.52
CA SER A 313 -23.16 -9.82 3.28
C SER A 313 -23.02 -8.46 4.00
N ARG A 314 -22.23 -7.55 3.42
CA ARG A 314 -21.93 -6.20 3.95
C ARG A 314 -21.41 -5.28 2.83
N GLU A 315 -20.98 -4.08 3.20
CA GLU A 315 -20.51 -3.04 2.28
C GLU A 315 -19.05 -3.23 1.85
N TYR A 316 -18.79 -2.97 0.56
CA TYR A 316 -17.49 -3.04 -0.10
C TYR A 316 -17.18 -1.71 -0.78
N TRP A 317 -15.98 -1.19 -0.53
CA TRP A 317 -15.51 0.04 -1.15
C TRP A 317 -15.31 -0.13 -2.65
N SER A 318 -15.76 0.87 -3.41
CA SER A 318 -15.30 1.10 -4.79
C SER A 318 -14.24 2.20 -4.83
N SER A 319 -13.39 2.20 -5.86
CA SER A 319 -12.46 3.29 -6.13
C SER A 319 -13.11 4.55 -6.71
N THR A 320 -14.40 4.51 -7.04
CA THR A 320 -15.09 5.60 -7.74
C THR A 320 -15.58 6.67 -6.75
N SER A 321 -15.07 7.90 -6.93
CA SER A 321 -15.52 9.07 -6.15
C SER A 321 -16.91 9.53 -6.62
N TYR A 322 -17.73 10.07 -5.73
CA TYR A 322 -19.06 10.58 -6.08
C TYR A 322 -18.95 11.98 -6.71
N ALA A 323 -19.11 12.08 -8.03
CA ALA A 323 -18.93 13.34 -8.76
C ALA A 323 -19.77 14.53 -8.23
N PRO A 324 -21.05 14.39 -7.82
CA PRO A 324 -21.84 15.48 -7.25
C PRO A 324 -21.36 15.96 -5.87
N GLY A 325 -20.57 15.15 -5.16
CA GLY A 325 -20.03 15.46 -3.83
C GLY A 325 -18.67 14.78 -3.67
N THR A 326 -17.64 15.43 -4.19
CA THR A 326 -16.28 14.87 -4.41
C THR A 326 -15.59 14.34 -3.16
N GLY A 327 -16.01 14.79 -1.98
CA GLY A 327 -15.58 14.25 -0.69
C GLY A 327 -16.14 12.86 -0.36
N ASN A 328 -17.05 12.31 -1.17
CA ASN A 328 -17.72 11.03 -0.92
C ASN A 328 -17.22 9.95 -1.90
N ALA A 329 -17.35 8.68 -1.54
CA ALA A 329 -17.08 7.55 -2.42
C ALA A 329 -18.26 6.59 -2.50
N TRP A 330 -18.40 5.91 -3.64
CA TRP A 330 -19.37 4.84 -3.82
C TRP A 330 -18.95 3.56 -3.09
N HIS A 331 -19.92 2.84 -2.56
CA HIS A 331 -19.76 1.46 -2.09
C HIS A 331 -20.92 0.59 -2.58
N LEU A 332 -20.69 -0.72 -2.60
CA LEU A 332 -21.69 -1.74 -2.94
C LEU A 332 -21.91 -2.66 -1.74
N ASN A 333 -23.16 -2.86 -1.33
CA ASN A 333 -23.55 -3.86 -0.33
C ASN A 333 -23.83 -5.20 -1.04
N LEU A 334 -22.94 -6.17 -0.85
CA LEU A 334 -23.07 -7.50 -1.46
C LEU A 334 -24.11 -8.40 -0.75
N GLY A 335 -24.74 -7.93 0.32
CA GLY A 335 -25.86 -8.63 0.95
C GLY A 335 -27.16 -8.54 0.17
N ASN A 336 -27.37 -7.44 -0.54
CA ASN A 336 -28.64 -7.09 -1.19
C ASN A 336 -28.46 -6.40 -2.56
N GLY A 337 -27.23 -6.09 -2.97
CA GLY A 337 -26.89 -5.45 -4.25
C GLY A 337 -26.99 -3.92 -4.25
N TYR A 338 -27.04 -3.27 -3.08
CA TYR A 338 -27.29 -1.82 -2.97
C TYR A 338 -26.07 -0.98 -3.18
N GLU A 339 -26.26 0.18 -3.80
CA GLU A 339 -25.20 1.16 -3.95
C GLU A 339 -25.57 2.46 -3.25
N TYR A 340 -24.66 2.91 -2.39
CA TYR A 340 -24.79 4.18 -1.69
C TYR A 340 -23.45 4.92 -1.73
N THR A 341 -23.49 6.18 -1.34
CA THR A 341 -22.30 7.01 -1.14
C THR A 341 -21.98 7.10 0.34
N VAL A 342 -20.69 7.18 0.68
CA VAL A 342 -20.26 7.44 2.05
C VAL A 342 -19.79 8.89 2.17
N PRO A 343 -20.51 9.73 2.93
CA PRO A 343 -20.11 11.10 3.19
C PRO A 343 -18.69 11.22 3.74
N GLY A 344 -17.87 12.09 3.13
CA GLY A 344 -16.50 12.35 3.58
C GLY A 344 -15.55 11.14 3.51
N LYS A 345 -15.93 10.06 2.80
CA LYS A 345 -15.20 8.78 2.80
C LYS A 345 -14.96 8.23 4.23
N THR A 346 -15.87 8.59 5.15
CA THR A 346 -15.77 8.26 6.57
C THR A 346 -16.35 6.89 6.86
N GLY A 347 -15.51 5.94 7.31
CA GLY A 347 -15.96 4.60 7.67
C GLY A 347 -14.96 3.52 7.31
N ASN A 348 -15.10 2.35 7.93
CA ASN A 348 -14.28 1.18 7.63
C ASN A 348 -15.16 0.13 6.95
N LEU A 349 -14.99 -0.06 5.63
CA LEU A 349 -15.74 -1.04 4.84
C LEU A 349 -14.83 -2.14 4.30
N SER A 350 -15.42 -3.14 3.65
CA SER A 350 -14.68 -4.29 3.09
C SER A 350 -13.92 -3.91 1.83
N THR A 351 -12.87 -4.69 1.53
CA THR A 351 -12.05 -4.53 0.32
C THR A 351 -12.05 -5.82 -0.48
N LEU A 352 -12.29 -5.72 -1.79
CA LEU A 352 -12.21 -6.84 -2.73
C LEU A 352 -11.37 -6.41 -3.92
N ALA A 353 -10.10 -6.80 -3.99
CA ALA A 353 -9.20 -6.34 -5.04
C ALA A 353 -9.45 -7.02 -6.39
N VAL A 354 -9.17 -6.30 -7.48
CA VAL A 354 -9.36 -6.72 -8.86
C VAL A 354 -8.15 -6.35 -9.72
N ARG A 355 -7.92 -7.10 -10.82
CA ARG A 355 -6.97 -6.77 -11.90
C ARG A 355 -7.62 -6.96 -13.27
N SER A 356 -7.12 -6.28 -14.31
CA SER A 356 -7.71 -6.36 -15.66
C SER A 356 -7.70 -7.75 -16.26
N GLY A 357 -8.67 -8.01 -17.12
CA GLY A 357 -8.76 -9.21 -17.93
C GLY A 357 -8.07 -9.09 -19.28
N ALA A 358 -7.26 -10.09 -19.59
CA ALA A 358 -6.34 -10.16 -20.73
C ALA A 358 -5.13 -9.20 -20.65
N ILE A 359 -3.95 -9.82 -20.79
CA ILE A 359 -2.67 -9.14 -21.03
C ILE A 359 -2.81 -8.42 -22.39
N PRO A 360 -2.59 -7.09 -22.48
CA PRO A 360 -2.50 -6.43 -23.79
C PRO A 360 -1.42 -7.10 -24.62
N THR A 361 -1.63 -7.28 -25.92
CA THR A 361 -0.62 -7.86 -26.81
C THR A 361 0.73 -7.16 -26.57
N PRO A 362 1.76 -7.90 -26.13
CA PRO A 362 3.03 -7.30 -25.76
C PRO A 362 3.58 -6.47 -26.91
N THR A 363 3.97 -5.19 -26.69
CA THR A 363 4.86 -4.52 -27.64
C THR A 363 6.22 -5.23 -27.66
N GLY A 364 6.48 -6.08 -26.66
CA GLY A 364 7.75 -6.78 -26.45
C GLY A 364 8.83 -5.84 -25.94
N GLN A 365 8.53 -4.54 -25.80
CA GLN A 365 9.48 -3.54 -25.36
C GLN A 365 9.62 -3.54 -23.84
N THR A 366 10.80 -3.86 -23.32
CA THR A 366 11.06 -3.86 -21.88
C THR A 366 12.08 -2.81 -21.48
N LEU A 367 11.87 -2.21 -20.32
CA LEU A 367 12.83 -1.34 -19.66
C LEU A 367 13.11 -1.92 -18.28
N SER A 368 14.39 -2.11 -17.94
CA SER A 368 14.79 -2.73 -16.69
C SER A 368 16.04 -2.13 -16.07
N GLY A 369 16.20 -2.36 -14.78
CA GLY A 369 17.35 -1.90 -14.01
C GLY A 369 17.32 -2.45 -12.60
N SER A 370 18.22 -1.93 -11.77
CA SER A 370 18.37 -2.35 -10.38
C SER A 370 18.47 -1.16 -9.45
N VAL A 371 17.98 -1.33 -8.22
CA VAL A 371 18.24 -0.44 -7.10
C VAL A 371 19.06 -1.22 -6.08
N THR A 372 20.23 -0.72 -5.72
CA THR A 372 21.11 -1.37 -4.74
C THR A 372 21.44 -0.44 -3.58
N SER A 373 21.60 -0.99 -2.38
CA SER A 373 22.11 -0.27 -1.21
C SER A 373 23.31 -1.01 -0.64
N GLY A 374 24.46 -0.32 -0.52
CA GLY A 374 25.72 -0.95 -0.12
C GLY A 374 26.15 -2.12 -1.02
N GLY A 375 25.77 -2.08 -2.31
CA GLY A 375 26.06 -3.16 -3.28
C GLY A 375 25.11 -4.36 -3.21
N VAL A 376 24.14 -4.37 -2.28
CA VAL A 376 23.11 -5.42 -2.17
C VAL A 376 21.80 -4.93 -2.76
N GLY A 377 21.02 -5.82 -3.39
CA GLY A 377 19.70 -5.50 -3.93
C GLY A 377 18.76 -4.89 -2.88
N LEU A 378 18.21 -3.70 -3.15
CA LEU A 378 17.29 -3.03 -2.25
C LEU A 378 15.85 -3.41 -2.59
N ALA A 379 15.29 -4.40 -1.91
CA ALA A 379 13.98 -4.98 -2.22
C ALA A 379 12.77 -4.14 -1.79
N GLY A 380 11.83 -3.88 -2.68
CA GLY A 380 10.63 -3.06 -2.41
C GLY A 380 10.86 -1.56 -2.55
N ALA A 381 11.96 -1.12 -3.18
CA ALA A 381 12.06 0.25 -3.69
C ALA A 381 11.08 0.41 -4.86
N THR A 382 10.31 1.49 -4.85
CA THR A 382 9.41 1.86 -5.93
C THR A 382 10.21 2.57 -7.01
N VAL A 383 9.96 2.23 -8.27
CA VAL A 383 10.46 2.97 -9.43
C VAL A 383 9.23 3.43 -10.20
N THR A 384 9.07 4.74 -10.32
CA THR A 384 7.99 5.34 -11.10
C THR A 384 8.50 5.69 -12.48
N LEU A 385 7.79 5.26 -13.51
CA LEU A 385 8.00 5.62 -14.90
C LEU A 385 6.93 6.64 -15.29
N SER A 386 7.33 7.81 -15.77
CA SER A 386 6.45 8.87 -16.28
C SER A 386 6.84 9.27 -17.70
N GLY A 387 5.92 9.78 -18.51
CA GLY A 387 6.18 10.18 -19.90
C GLY A 387 5.11 9.69 -20.87
N ALA A 388 5.51 9.12 -22.00
CA ALA A 388 4.60 8.59 -23.03
C ALA A 388 3.60 7.53 -22.51
N ARG A 389 3.97 6.84 -21.43
CA ARG A 389 3.11 6.02 -20.59
C ARG A 389 3.58 6.20 -19.14
N SER A 390 2.65 6.17 -18.19
CA SER A 390 2.99 6.13 -16.78
C SER A 390 2.80 4.71 -16.23
N ALA A 391 3.75 4.26 -15.42
CA ALA A 391 3.72 2.96 -14.76
C ALA A 391 4.53 3.00 -13.46
N VAL A 392 4.33 2.01 -12.61
CA VAL A 392 5.14 1.82 -11.39
C VAL A 392 5.65 0.38 -11.37
N SER A 393 6.92 0.21 -11.03
CA SER A 393 7.55 -1.09 -10.81
C SER A 393 8.19 -1.09 -9.42
N HIS A 394 8.36 -2.27 -8.83
CA HIS A 394 9.01 -2.42 -7.53
C HIS A 394 10.19 -3.36 -7.69
N THR A 395 11.23 -3.11 -6.91
CA THR A 395 12.40 -3.97 -6.92
C THR A 395 12.14 -5.27 -6.18
N ASP A 396 12.59 -6.38 -6.75
CA ASP A 396 12.52 -7.69 -6.10
C ASP A 396 13.60 -7.86 -5.00
N SER A 397 13.70 -9.06 -4.42
CA SER A 397 14.70 -9.39 -3.39
C SER A 397 16.17 -9.16 -3.81
N SER A 398 16.43 -9.16 -5.12
CA SER A 398 17.74 -8.88 -5.72
C SER A 398 17.91 -7.43 -6.19
N GLY A 399 16.92 -6.57 -5.91
CA GLY A 399 16.93 -5.17 -6.27
C GLY A 399 16.50 -4.89 -7.71
N GLN A 400 16.01 -5.88 -8.48
CA GLN A 400 15.70 -5.71 -9.90
C GLN A 400 14.27 -5.21 -10.11
N PHE A 401 14.08 -4.29 -11.06
CA PHE A 401 12.76 -3.82 -11.51
C PHE A 401 12.62 -3.95 -13.03
N VAL A 402 11.39 -4.13 -13.50
CA VAL A 402 11.06 -4.26 -14.92
C VAL A 402 9.76 -3.49 -15.22
N PHE A 403 9.77 -2.79 -16.35
CA PHE A 403 8.59 -2.28 -17.03
C PHE A 403 8.48 -3.00 -18.38
N ALA A 404 7.34 -3.63 -18.61
CA ALA A 404 7.07 -4.32 -19.87
C ALA A 404 6.07 -3.53 -20.72
N ASP A 405 6.11 -3.82 -22.01
CA ASP A 405 5.16 -3.34 -23.02
C ASP A 405 5.08 -1.82 -23.13
N LEU A 406 6.25 -1.19 -23.17
CA LEU A 406 6.34 0.26 -23.34
C LEU A 406 6.18 0.65 -24.83
N PRO A 407 5.42 1.70 -25.16
CA PRO A 407 5.49 2.32 -26.48
C PRO A 407 6.79 3.11 -26.68
N ASP A 408 7.15 3.38 -27.94
CA ASP A 408 8.23 4.32 -28.25
C ASP A 408 7.91 5.72 -27.70
N GLY A 409 8.90 6.39 -27.12
CA GLY A 409 8.70 7.70 -26.52
C GLY A 409 9.72 8.04 -25.44
N SER A 410 9.62 9.26 -24.92
CA SER A 410 10.46 9.74 -23.82
C SER A 410 9.80 9.42 -22.47
N TYR A 411 10.63 8.98 -21.54
CA TYR A 411 10.28 8.56 -20.19
C TYR A 411 11.24 9.19 -19.17
N THR A 412 10.80 9.29 -17.92
CA THR A 412 11.64 9.57 -16.76
C THR A 412 11.39 8.52 -15.70
N LEU A 413 12.47 7.92 -15.19
CA LEU A 413 12.44 6.99 -14.06
C LEU A 413 12.77 7.74 -12.79
N THR A 414 11.93 7.61 -11.78
CA THR A 414 12.14 8.23 -10.46
C THR A 414 12.00 7.15 -9.40
N PRO A 415 13.10 6.73 -8.74
CA PRO A 415 13.04 5.79 -7.64
C PRO A 415 12.56 6.50 -6.37
N SER A 416 11.83 5.77 -5.52
CA SER A 416 11.44 6.22 -4.20
C SER A 416 11.38 5.05 -3.22
N ARG A 417 11.74 5.34 -1.97
CA ARG A 417 11.55 4.48 -0.81
C ARG A 417 11.70 5.36 0.41
N THR A 418 10.76 5.25 1.34
CA THR A 418 10.82 5.97 2.61
C THR A 418 12.19 5.80 3.24
N ASN A 419 12.79 6.90 3.67
CA ASN A 419 14.09 6.96 4.32
C ASN A 419 15.31 6.61 3.44
N TYR A 420 15.19 6.54 2.11
CA TYR A 420 16.34 6.36 1.23
C TYR A 420 16.49 7.55 0.29
N SER A 421 17.74 7.94 0.03
CA SER A 421 18.12 8.82 -1.08
C SER A 421 18.65 8.00 -2.24
N PHE A 422 18.44 8.47 -3.47
CA PHE A 422 18.78 7.74 -4.68
C PHE A 422 19.72 8.53 -5.58
N THR A 423 20.72 7.84 -6.14
CA THR A 423 21.66 8.39 -7.11
C THR A 423 21.66 7.53 -8.38
N PRO A 424 21.29 8.09 -9.55
CA PRO A 424 20.74 9.44 -9.73
C PRO A 424 19.33 9.59 -9.10
N ALA A 425 18.89 10.81 -8.78
CA ALA A 425 17.56 11.04 -8.20
C ALA A 425 16.42 10.82 -9.22
N GLN A 426 16.71 10.99 -10.51
CA GLN A 426 15.85 10.65 -11.62
C GLN A 426 16.71 10.31 -12.84
N LEU A 427 16.19 9.48 -13.74
CA LEU A 427 16.90 9.05 -14.95
C LEU A 427 15.99 9.21 -16.17
N PRO A 428 16.24 10.20 -17.05
CA PRO A 428 15.53 10.30 -18.32
C PRO A 428 15.95 9.16 -19.26
N VAL A 429 14.98 8.57 -19.97
CA VAL A 429 15.18 7.45 -20.90
C VAL A 429 14.31 7.66 -22.14
N THR A 430 14.83 7.33 -23.32
CA THR A 430 14.03 7.29 -24.56
C THR A 430 13.92 5.85 -25.04
N MET A 431 12.70 5.38 -25.28
CA MET A 431 12.41 4.08 -25.91
C MET A 431 12.27 4.28 -27.42
N SER A 432 12.98 3.47 -28.20
CA SER A 432 12.94 3.44 -29.67
C SER A 432 13.26 2.03 -30.17
N GLY A 433 12.65 0.99 -29.59
CA GLY A 433 13.02 -0.42 -29.83
C GLY A 433 12.79 -1.36 -28.63
N SER A 434 13.18 -2.64 -28.77
CA SER A 434 12.63 -3.73 -27.95
C SER A 434 13.16 -3.93 -26.52
N THR A 435 14.38 -3.57 -26.13
CA THR A 435 14.80 -3.75 -24.71
C THR A 435 15.88 -2.77 -24.30
N LEU A 436 15.68 -2.09 -23.16
CA LEU A 436 16.67 -1.26 -22.50
C LEU A 436 16.89 -1.75 -21.07
N SER A 437 18.09 -2.25 -20.77
CA SER A 437 18.49 -2.68 -19.42
C SER A 437 19.54 -1.76 -18.81
N GLY A 438 19.89 -1.99 -17.54
CA GLY A 438 20.95 -1.26 -16.85
C GLY A 438 20.57 0.16 -16.41
N ARG A 439 19.26 0.44 -16.26
CA ARG A 439 18.76 1.70 -15.70
C ARG A 439 18.83 1.67 -14.18
N ASN A 440 20.05 1.76 -13.65
CA ASN A 440 20.32 1.48 -12.25
C ASN A 440 20.28 2.72 -11.36
N PHE A 441 19.94 2.49 -10.09
CA PHE A 441 20.00 3.45 -9.02
C PHE A 441 20.81 2.89 -7.85
N THR A 442 21.58 3.74 -7.20
CA THR A 442 22.17 3.43 -5.90
C THR A 442 21.38 4.15 -4.83
N ALA A 443 20.98 3.42 -3.80
CA ALA A 443 20.20 3.92 -2.69
C ALA A 443 21.06 3.97 -1.43
N SER A 444 21.06 5.10 -0.75
CA SER A 444 21.65 5.25 0.57
C SER A 444 20.52 5.40 1.59
N LEU A 445 20.53 4.59 2.64
CA LEU A 445 19.65 4.83 3.78
C LEU A 445 20.00 6.20 4.37
N ALA A 446 18.99 7.02 4.60
CA ALA A 446 19.15 8.30 5.26
C ALA A 446 19.57 8.06 6.72
N PRO A 447 20.53 8.82 7.25
CA PRO A 447 20.92 8.69 8.65
C PRO A 447 19.80 9.09 9.62
N TYR A 448 18.88 9.95 9.17
CA TYR A 448 17.74 10.45 9.94
C TYR A 448 16.46 10.34 9.10
N GLY A 449 15.32 10.31 9.78
CA GLY A 449 14.01 10.30 9.15
C GLY A 449 12.90 10.51 10.17
N TRP A 450 11.68 10.64 9.65
CA TRP A 450 10.49 10.88 10.45
C TRP A 450 9.89 9.56 10.96
N ILE A 451 9.60 9.51 12.26
CA ILE A 451 9.02 8.38 12.98
C ILE A 451 7.67 8.84 13.53
N ASP A 452 6.60 8.08 13.29
CA ASP A 452 5.29 8.35 13.90
C ASP A 452 5.29 7.88 15.36
N MET A 453 5.06 8.83 16.26
CA MET A 453 5.03 8.65 17.72
C MET A 453 3.61 8.85 18.26
N GLY A 454 2.59 8.94 17.40
CA GLY A 454 1.20 9.18 17.79
C GLY A 454 0.65 8.12 18.76
N ASP A 455 1.10 6.87 18.65
CA ASP A 455 0.69 5.79 19.56
C ASP A 455 1.21 5.99 20.99
N ASN A 456 2.28 6.74 21.20
CA ASN A 456 2.76 7.07 22.55
C ASN A 456 1.80 8.02 23.29
N LEU A 457 0.88 8.66 22.54
CA LEU A 457 -0.19 9.49 23.08
C LEU A 457 -1.49 8.68 23.27
N SER A 458 -1.56 7.41 22.85
CA SER A 458 -2.79 6.62 22.81
C SER A 458 -3.40 6.30 24.18
N GLY A 459 -2.60 6.38 25.25
CA GLY A 459 -3.05 6.26 26.65
C GLY A 459 -3.52 7.58 27.29
N LEU A 460 -3.43 8.70 26.58
CA LEU A 460 -3.79 10.03 27.08
C LEU A 460 -5.24 10.37 26.69
N ALA A 461 -6.00 10.91 27.63
CA ALA A 461 -7.43 11.18 27.46
C ALA A 461 -7.69 12.21 26.34
N GLY A 462 -8.48 11.82 25.34
CA GLY A 462 -8.91 12.72 24.26
C GLY A 462 -7.95 12.75 23.08
N LYS A 463 -8.28 11.99 22.03
CA LYS A 463 -7.61 12.00 20.71
C LYS A 463 -7.84 13.33 19.97
N ALA A 464 -7.34 14.42 20.56
CA ALA A 464 -7.60 15.79 20.14
C ALA A 464 -6.51 16.29 19.18
N THR A 465 -6.83 17.38 18.49
CA THR A 465 -5.87 18.22 17.78
C THR A 465 -4.77 18.69 18.74
N LEU A 466 -3.51 18.44 18.40
CA LEU A 466 -2.38 19.02 19.13
C LEU A 466 -2.17 20.45 18.64
N GLY A 467 -2.16 21.40 19.58
CA GLY A 467 -2.23 22.83 19.28
C GLY A 467 -0.84 23.49 19.23
N ALA A 468 0.03 23.13 20.17
CA ALA A 468 1.33 23.77 20.34
C ALA A 468 2.35 22.80 20.92
N MET A 469 3.63 23.11 20.72
CA MET A 469 4.73 22.43 21.40
C MET A 469 5.86 23.39 21.71
N SER A 470 6.71 22.99 22.67
CA SER A 470 7.99 23.61 22.92
C SER A 470 8.97 22.57 23.43
N TRP A 471 10.21 22.64 22.95
CA TRP A 471 11.31 21.75 23.33
C TRP A 471 12.48 22.61 23.78
N VAL A 472 13.10 22.24 24.90
CA VAL A 472 14.27 22.95 25.45
C VAL A 472 15.56 22.14 25.29
N SER A 473 15.43 20.84 25.06
CA SER A 473 16.53 19.93 24.75
C SER A 473 16.06 18.80 23.85
N ALA A 474 16.96 17.87 23.51
CA ALA A 474 16.60 16.75 22.67
C ALA A 474 15.54 15.83 23.30
N ASP A 475 15.58 15.73 24.64
CA ASP A 475 14.77 14.80 25.42
C ASP A 475 13.64 15.50 26.20
N GLU A 476 13.76 16.80 26.48
CA GLU A 476 12.80 17.54 27.30
C GLU A 476 11.88 18.47 26.49
N GLY A 477 10.57 18.24 26.60
CA GLY A 477 9.56 18.99 25.85
C GLY A 477 8.15 18.95 26.42
N TRP A 478 7.31 19.84 25.88
CA TRP A 478 5.91 20.02 26.22
C TRP A 478 5.06 20.08 24.95
N ILE A 479 3.89 19.46 25.01
CA ILE A 479 2.87 19.48 23.96
C ILE A 479 1.55 19.90 24.58
N ALA A 480 0.83 20.82 23.97
CA ALA A 480 -0.47 21.26 24.48
C ALA A 480 -1.62 20.81 23.58
N SER A 481 -2.71 20.37 24.22
CA SER A 481 -3.97 20.02 23.56
C SER A 481 -4.70 21.27 23.07
N GLY A 482 -5.09 21.27 21.80
CA GLY A 482 -5.87 22.34 21.18
C GLY A 482 -7.38 22.28 21.50
N ILE A 483 -7.84 21.34 22.34
CA ILE A 483 -9.27 21.17 22.67
C ILE A 483 -9.52 21.13 24.18
N ALA A 484 -8.69 20.43 24.95
CA ALA A 484 -8.97 20.15 26.37
C ALA A 484 -8.17 21.02 27.36
N GLY A 485 -7.21 21.83 26.89
CA GLY A 485 -6.32 22.62 27.75
C GLY A 485 -5.33 21.79 28.57
N GLU A 486 -5.16 20.52 28.24
CA GLU A 486 -4.12 19.66 28.80
C GLU A 486 -2.76 19.98 28.21
N ILE A 487 -1.71 19.87 29.03
CA ILE A 487 -0.32 19.95 28.61
C ILE A 487 0.33 18.60 28.93
N TYR A 488 1.06 18.03 27.99
CA TYR A 488 1.80 16.79 28.16
C TYR A 488 3.29 17.12 28.20
N TYR A 489 3.99 16.62 29.22
CA TYR A 489 5.41 16.80 29.43
C TYR A 489 6.16 15.50 29.21
N THR A 490 7.34 15.57 28.59
CA THR A 490 8.25 14.45 28.37
C THR A 490 9.68 14.83 28.72
N PHE A 491 10.45 13.85 29.19
CA PHE A 491 11.89 13.96 29.46
C PHE A 491 12.69 12.83 28.79
N ASP A 492 12.08 12.12 27.84
CA ASP A 492 12.69 11.01 27.10
C ASP A 492 12.55 11.14 25.58
N GLY A 493 12.33 12.38 25.12
CA GLY A 493 12.20 12.71 23.72
C GLY A 493 10.87 12.25 23.11
N GLY A 494 9.80 12.27 23.90
CA GLY A 494 8.43 11.93 23.46
C GLY A 494 8.14 10.44 23.38
N ARG A 495 8.93 9.59 24.05
CA ARG A 495 8.63 8.16 24.18
C ARG A 495 7.55 7.93 25.23
N THR A 496 7.58 8.71 26.31
CA THR A 496 6.53 8.73 27.33
C THR A 496 6.16 10.16 27.69
N PHE A 497 4.92 10.33 28.16
CA PHE A 497 4.36 11.62 28.53
C PHE A 497 3.66 11.55 29.89
N THR A 498 3.78 12.64 30.64
CA THR A 498 3.00 12.90 31.86
C THR A 498 2.08 14.09 31.65
N THR A 499 0.85 14.01 32.12
CA THR A 499 -0.12 15.10 31.99
C THR A 499 0.08 16.16 33.08
N GLN A 500 0.13 17.42 32.66
CA GLN A 500 0.12 18.63 33.47
C GLN A 500 -1.22 19.36 33.30
N THR A 501 -1.68 20.02 34.36
CA THR A 501 -2.95 20.74 34.37
C THR A 501 -2.75 22.24 34.30
N ILE A 502 -3.58 22.92 33.50
CA ILE A 502 -3.67 24.38 33.48
C ILE A 502 -4.97 24.84 34.17
N PRO A 503 -4.97 25.97 34.91
CA PRO A 503 -6.21 26.50 35.47
C PRO A 503 -7.26 26.76 34.38
N ASN A 504 -8.51 26.41 34.65
CA ASN A 504 -9.66 26.63 33.76
C ASN A 504 -9.64 25.88 32.40
N SER A 505 -8.78 24.86 32.23
CA SER A 505 -8.79 23.86 31.14
C SER A 505 -9.20 24.38 29.75
N THR A 506 -8.60 25.49 29.33
CA THR A 506 -8.90 26.13 28.05
C THR A 506 -7.96 25.64 26.94
N PRO A 507 -8.42 25.53 25.68
CA PRO A 507 -7.56 25.27 24.53
C PRO A 507 -6.30 26.13 24.51
N ILE A 508 -5.15 25.50 24.30
CA ILE A 508 -3.85 26.17 24.15
C ILE A 508 -3.46 26.12 22.67
N ASN A 509 -3.31 27.30 22.07
CA ASN A 509 -2.95 27.44 20.66
C ASN A 509 -1.45 27.61 20.47
N VAL A 510 -0.76 28.19 21.47
CA VAL A 510 0.67 28.48 21.41
C VAL A 510 1.32 28.28 22.76
N MET A 511 2.59 27.87 22.74
CA MET A 511 3.43 27.82 23.93
C MET A 511 4.90 28.02 23.56
N GLN A 512 5.66 28.56 24.51
CA GLN A 512 7.10 28.65 24.43
C GLN A 512 7.69 28.53 25.84
N MET A 513 8.48 27.49 26.05
CA MET A 513 9.34 27.33 27.21
C MET A 513 10.66 28.03 26.93
N LEU A 514 11.12 28.86 27.86
CA LEU A 514 12.39 29.58 27.77
C LEU A 514 13.55 28.70 28.27
N ASN A 515 13.25 27.82 29.22
CA ASN A 515 14.14 26.82 29.78
C ASN A 515 13.27 25.75 30.48
N ALA A 516 13.91 24.78 31.15
CA ALA A 516 13.22 23.68 31.84
C ALA A 516 12.24 24.14 32.94
N SER A 517 12.39 25.37 33.45
CA SER A 517 11.58 25.89 34.56
C SER A 517 10.59 26.97 34.12
N GLU A 518 11.02 27.92 33.28
CA GLU A 518 10.21 29.07 32.89
C GLU A 518 9.62 28.91 31.48
N GLY A 519 8.34 29.28 31.34
CA GLY A 519 7.67 29.29 30.05
C GLY A 519 6.28 29.91 30.07
N TYR A 520 5.72 30.06 28.87
CA TYR A 520 4.47 30.76 28.62
C TYR A 520 3.59 29.95 27.69
N ALA A 521 2.28 29.95 27.94
CA ALA A 521 1.28 29.26 27.11
C ALA A 521 0.04 30.13 26.96
N GLY A 522 -0.60 30.09 25.80
CA GLY A 522 -1.73 30.96 25.50
C GLY A 522 -2.77 30.35 24.57
N GLY A 523 -4.02 30.75 24.79
CA GLY A 523 -5.17 30.38 23.97
C GLY A 523 -6.49 30.77 24.64
N ASN A 524 -7.56 30.85 23.84
CA ASN A 524 -8.92 31.19 24.28
C ASN A 524 -9.02 32.37 25.27
N SER A 525 -8.40 33.49 24.86
CA SER A 525 -8.33 34.75 25.60
C SER A 525 -7.58 34.68 26.94
N ARG A 526 -6.65 33.73 27.11
CA ARG A 526 -5.84 33.61 28.31
C ARG A 526 -4.37 33.39 27.98
N LEU A 527 -3.52 34.00 28.78
CA LEU A 527 -2.08 33.80 28.78
C LEU A 527 -1.65 33.36 30.18
N TYR A 528 -0.77 32.35 30.21
CA TYR A 528 -0.28 31.73 31.42
C TYR A 528 1.24 31.72 31.44
N ARG A 529 1.80 31.70 32.65
CA ARG A 529 3.23 31.56 32.90
C ARG A 529 3.51 30.43 33.90
N THR A 530 4.56 29.68 33.66
CA THR A 530 5.16 28.74 34.61
C THR A 530 6.55 29.23 35.02
N THR A 531 6.97 28.88 36.24
CA THR A 531 8.34 29.05 36.75
C THR A 531 8.93 27.75 37.31
N ASN A 532 8.20 26.63 37.15
CA ASN A 532 8.57 25.32 37.68
C ASN A 532 8.29 24.17 36.68
N GLY A 533 8.51 24.42 35.37
CA GLY A 533 8.44 23.39 34.32
C GLY A 533 7.03 22.91 33.99
N GLY A 534 6.02 23.70 34.32
CA GLY A 534 4.62 23.40 34.07
C GLY A 534 3.96 22.55 35.16
N ASN A 535 4.66 22.27 36.25
CA ASN A 535 4.05 21.71 37.47
C ASN A 535 2.91 22.60 37.99
N SER A 536 3.00 23.92 37.78
CA SER A 536 1.90 24.85 37.98
C SER A 536 1.94 26.00 36.98
N TRP A 537 0.78 26.40 36.49
CA TRP A 537 0.61 27.52 35.58
C TRP A 537 -0.19 28.64 36.23
N SER A 538 0.27 29.88 36.13
CA SER A 538 -0.39 31.08 36.66
C SER A 538 -0.95 31.93 35.53
N TYR A 539 -2.22 32.36 35.64
CA TYR A 539 -2.81 33.32 34.70
C TYR A 539 -2.17 34.70 34.86
N ILE A 540 -1.71 35.30 33.76
CA ILE A 540 -1.04 36.62 33.77
C ILE A 540 -1.79 37.69 32.98
N GLY A 541 -2.88 37.34 32.30
CA GLY A 541 -3.72 38.27 31.55
C GLY A 541 -4.11 37.74 30.17
N SER A 542 -4.37 38.66 29.24
CA SER A 542 -4.84 38.33 27.89
C SER A 542 -4.41 39.39 26.88
N CYS A 543 -4.01 38.96 25.69
CA CYS A 543 -3.88 39.81 24.51
C CYS A 543 -5.04 39.61 23.52
N GLY A 544 -6.17 39.03 23.96
CA GLY A 544 -7.17 38.43 23.07
C GLY A 544 -6.94 36.93 22.95
N ASN A 545 -7.62 36.26 22.02
CA ASN A 545 -7.38 34.83 21.80
C ASN A 545 -6.03 34.64 21.13
N VAL A 546 -5.07 34.21 21.93
CA VAL A 546 -3.65 34.15 21.58
C VAL A 546 -3.44 33.17 20.43
N ARG A 547 -2.81 33.64 19.36
CA ARG A 547 -2.50 32.89 18.14
C ARG A 547 -1.00 32.76 17.88
N ALA A 548 -0.21 33.70 18.39
CA ALA A 548 1.22 33.74 18.20
C ALA A 548 1.91 34.15 19.50
N LEU A 549 3.08 33.56 19.77
CA LEU A 549 3.91 33.83 20.93
C LEU A 549 5.38 33.72 20.53
N SER A 550 6.20 34.71 20.87
CA SER A 550 7.64 34.66 20.59
C SER A 550 8.45 35.41 21.63
N PHE A 551 9.45 34.73 22.18
CA PHE A 551 10.55 35.30 22.94
C PHE A 551 11.85 35.08 22.16
N ALA A 552 12.63 36.14 22.03
CA ALA A 552 13.98 36.04 21.49
C ALA A 552 14.90 35.24 22.45
N PRO A 553 15.88 34.49 21.93
CA PRO A 553 16.84 33.76 22.78
C PRO A 553 17.49 34.67 23.82
N GLY A 554 17.41 34.28 25.10
CA GLY A 554 17.98 35.03 26.22
C GLY A 554 17.25 36.32 26.61
N SER A 555 16.14 36.67 25.94
CA SER A 555 15.36 37.87 26.27
C SER A 555 14.38 37.61 27.41
N ALA A 556 14.33 38.54 28.38
CA ALA A 556 13.28 38.57 29.42
C ALA A 556 11.94 39.11 28.90
N THR A 557 11.94 39.72 27.70
CA THR A 557 10.75 40.27 27.06
C THR A 557 10.36 39.41 25.86
N GLY A 558 9.09 39.03 25.82
CA GLY A 558 8.45 38.34 24.69
C GLY A 558 7.24 39.11 24.19
N PHE A 559 6.56 38.53 23.19
CA PHE A 559 5.45 39.18 22.51
C PHE A 559 4.36 38.16 22.20
N CYS A 560 3.09 38.57 22.33
CA CYS A 560 1.96 37.78 21.88
C CYS A 560 1.10 38.54 20.88
N GLY A 561 0.57 37.80 19.92
CA GLY A 561 -0.40 38.25 18.92
C GLY A 561 -1.70 37.47 19.03
N SER A 562 -2.83 38.10 18.71
CA SER A 562 -4.16 37.50 18.80
C SER A 562 -4.98 37.60 17.53
N ASP A 563 -6.12 36.90 17.50
CA ASP A 563 -7.05 36.87 16.38
C ASP A 563 -7.76 38.21 16.08
N ASN A 564 -7.73 39.16 17.01
CA ASN A 564 -8.33 40.49 16.85
C ASN A 564 -7.33 41.60 16.48
N GLY A 565 -6.08 41.23 16.20
CA GLY A 565 -5.01 42.13 15.78
C GLY A 565 -4.23 42.81 16.90
N SER A 566 -4.45 42.42 18.16
CA SER A 566 -3.70 43.00 19.28
C SER A 566 -2.32 42.37 19.38
N ILE A 567 -1.30 43.20 19.61
CA ILE A 567 0.07 42.78 19.93
C ILE A 567 0.47 43.39 21.27
N LEU A 568 0.87 42.54 22.22
CA LEU A 568 1.33 42.95 23.55
C LEU A 568 2.74 42.42 23.79
N SER A 569 3.57 43.20 24.50
CA SER A 569 4.82 42.72 25.07
C SER A 569 4.57 42.10 26.45
N ILE A 570 5.40 41.12 26.80
CA ILE A 570 5.33 40.30 28.00
C ILE A 570 6.67 40.42 28.72
N THR A 571 6.69 40.82 30.00
CA THR A 571 7.90 40.81 30.83
C THR A 571 7.55 40.26 32.21
N GLY A 572 7.97 39.02 32.49
CA GLY A 572 7.51 38.27 33.66
C GLY A 572 5.98 38.14 33.65
N ASN A 573 5.30 38.79 34.61
CA ASN A 573 3.84 38.79 34.68
C ASN A 573 3.20 40.05 34.06
N ALA A 574 4.00 41.03 33.62
CA ALA A 574 3.50 42.30 33.10
C ALA A 574 3.16 42.19 31.60
N LEU A 575 2.01 42.73 31.21
CA LEU A 575 1.55 42.86 29.83
C LEU A 575 1.43 44.33 29.45
N MET A 576 2.04 44.72 28.34
CA MET A 576 1.97 46.09 27.83
C MET A 576 1.54 46.10 26.37
N SER A 577 0.52 46.90 26.05
CA SER A 577 0.04 47.08 24.67
C SER A 577 1.09 47.78 23.81
N MET A 578 1.39 47.22 22.64
CA MET A 578 2.36 47.77 21.69
C MET A 578 1.70 48.65 20.62
N ASN A 579 0.50 49.18 20.91
CA ASN A 579 -0.43 49.86 19.99
C ASN A 579 -1.05 48.93 18.93
N LYS A 580 -2.35 49.10 18.69
CA LYS A 580 -3.11 48.31 17.70
C LYS A 580 -2.98 48.95 16.32
N LEU A 581 -2.61 48.16 15.32
CA LEU A 581 -2.48 48.64 13.92
C LEU A 581 -3.48 47.98 12.97
N THR A 582 -4.00 46.82 13.33
CA THR A 582 -4.90 46.04 12.49
C THR A 582 -6.01 45.43 13.33
N SER A 583 -7.16 45.15 12.71
CA SER A 583 -8.22 44.34 13.30
C SER A 583 -8.13 42.86 12.90
N ASN A 584 -7.19 42.51 12.02
CA ASN A 584 -7.02 41.16 11.51
C ASN A 584 -6.17 40.30 12.44
N SER A 585 -6.34 38.99 12.34
CA SER A 585 -5.57 38.02 13.11
C SER A 585 -4.05 38.16 12.90
N ILE A 586 -3.31 37.96 13.99
CA ILE A 586 -1.84 37.80 14.00
C ILE A 586 -1.50 36.32 14.16
N PRO A 587 -1.48 35.51 13.08
CA PRO A 587 -1.27 34.07 13.18
C PRO A 587 0.20 33.69 13.47
N GLY A 588 1.16 34.60 13.24
CA GLY A 588 2.58 34.36 13.48
C GLY A 588 3.31 35.61 13.97
N ILE A 589 4.28 35.42 14.86
CA ILE A 589 5.16 36.46 15.39
C ILE A 589 6.55 35.88 15.61
N SER A 590 7.59 36.63 15.28
CA SER A 590 8.99 36.22 15.45
C SER A 590 9.80 37.40 15.99
N ALA A 591 10.32 37.23 17.22
CA ALA A 591 11.19 38.20 17.87
C ALA A 591 12.63 37.68 17.88
N VAL A 592 13.56 38.50 17.38
CA VAL A 592 15.01 38.21 17.46
C VAL A 592 15.70 39.08 18.51
N ALA A 593 15.06 40.18 18.93
CA ALA A 593 15.42 40.99 20.09
C ALA A 593 14.18 41.75 20.60
N ALA A 594 14.27 42.34 21.80
CA ALA A 594 13.17 43.14 22.35
C ALA A 594 12.79 44.38 21.49
N ASN A 595 13.69 44.82 20.62
CA ASN A 595 13.51 45.96 19.71
C ASN A 595 13.49 45.55 18.22
N ARG A 596 13.32 44.25 17.93
CA ARG A 596 13.30 43.68 16.58
C ARG A 596 12.31 42.53 16.52
N VAL A 597 11.08 42.82 16.08
CA VAL A 597 9.95 41.88 16.07
C VAL A 597 9.20 41.97 14.75
N TRP A 598 8.87 40.82 14.16
CA TRP A 598 8.04 40.74 12.96
C TRP A 598 6.75 39.99 13.28
N ALA A 599 5.63 40.48 12.78
CA ALA A 599 4.32 39.86 12.94
C ALA A 599 3.62 39.79 11.59
N VAL A 600 3.09 38.63 11.22
CA VAL A 600 2.29 38.50 10.01
C VAL A 600 0.84 38.85 10.31
N TRP A 601 0.17 39.46 9.33
CA TRP A 601 -1.27 39.72 9.39
C TRP A 601 -1.83 39.73 7.97
N TRP A 602 -2.96 39.04 7.75
CA TRP A 602 -3.66 38.92 6.46
C TRP A 602 -2.72 38.75 5.23
N GLN A 603 -2.26 39.87 4.65
CA GLN A 603 -1.47 39.94 3.41
C GLN A 603 -0.08 40.57 3.58
N SER A 604 0.34 40.96 4.79
CA SER A 604 1.59 41.71 5.02
C SER A 604 2.33 41.29 6.30
N VAL A 605 3.53 41.85 6.48
CA VAL A 605 4.37 41.74 7.68
C VAL A 605 4.48 43.12 8.34
N LEU A 606 4.23 43.17 9.65
CA LEU A 606 4.51 44.31 10.51
C LEU A 606 5.90 44.13 11.13
N PHE A 607 6.75 45.14 11.05
CA PHE A 607 8.07 45.17 11.67
C PHE A 607 8.14 46.21 12.78
N TYR A 608 8.45 45.78 14.00
CA TYR A 608 8.75 46.66 15.12
C TYR A 608 10.25 46.97 15.18
N ASN A 609 10.58 48.25 15.01
CA ASN A 609 11.96 48.73 14.94
C ASN A 609 12.54 49.19 16.31
N GLY A 610 11.82 48.95 17.41
CA GLY A 610 12.19 49.39 18.76
C GLY A 610 11.52 50.68 19.22
N SER A 611 10.83 51.39 18.32
CA SER A 611 10.10 52.62 18.65
C SER A 611 8.67 52.59 18.11
N SER A 612 8.48 52.10 16.88
CA SER A 612 7.19 52.00 16.21
C SER A 612 7.12 50.73 15.37
N TRP A 613 5.90 50.38 14.98
CA TRP A 613 5.65 49.38 13.96
C TRP A 613 5.60 50.02 12.58
N VAL A 614 6.12 49.30 11.60
CA VAL A 614 6.14 49.67 10.18
C VAL A 614 5.48 48.54 9.39
N ASP A 615 4.53 48.87 8.53
CA ASP A 615 3.89 47.92 7.63
C ASP A 615 4.75 47.71 6.37
N GLN A 616 4.98 46.46 6.00
CA GLN A 616 5.80 46.07 4.86
C GLN A 616 4.95 45.60 3.66
N GLU A 617 3.71 46.09 3.51
CA GLU A 617 2.77 45.65 2.46
C GLU A 617 3.35 45.81 1.04
N SER A 618 4.05 46.92 0.78
CA SER A 618 4.72 47.19 -0.50
C SER A 618 6.00 46.36 -0.73
N SER A 619 6.35 45.47 0.19
CA SER A 619 7.61 44.72 0.17
C SER A 619 7.49 43.29 -0.38
N PHE A 620 6.31 42.91 -0.88
CA PHE A 620 6.04 41.61 -1.48
C PHE A 620 5.95 41.69 -3.01
N ASP A 621 6.30 40.59 -3.69
CA ASP A 621 6.05 40.45 -5.13
C ASP A 621 4.54 40.44 -5.40
N SER A 622 4.09 41.36 -6.26
CA SER A 622 2.68 41.57 -6.60
C SER A 622 2.00 40.33 -7.23
N ASN A 623 2.78 39.33 -7.67
CA ASN A 623 2.26 38.10 -8.26
C ASN A 623 1.98 36.99 -7.22
N LEU A 624 2.29 37.20 -5.94
CA LEU A 624 2.11 36.18 -4.91
C LEU A 624 0.67 36.19 -4.34
N PRO A 625 0.01 35.02 -4.20
CA PRO A 625 -1.24 34.92 -3.46
C PRO A 625 -0.96 35.04 -1.96
N ILE A 626 -1.10 36.26 -1.43
CA ILE A 626 -0.71 36.59 -0.06
C ILE A 626 -1.84 36.28 0.93
N SER A 627 -1.69 35.15 1.64
CA SER A 627 -2.42 34.82 2.87
C SER A 627 -1.44 34.12 3.81
N LEU A 628 -0.83 34.91 4.70
CA LEU A 628 0.28 34.48 5.54
C LEU A 628 -0.22 33.74 6.79
N GLN A 629 0.39 32.60 7.09
CA GLN A 629 0.05 31.77 8.25
C GLN A 629 1.11 31.86 9.35
N ASN A 630 2.40 31.89 9.01
CA ASN A 630 3.45 32.07 10.01
C ASN A 630 4.73 32.71 9.45
N ILE A 631 5.61 33.13 10.36
CA ILE A 631 6.89 33.77 10.10
C ILE A 631 7.96 33.24 11.04
N HIS A 632 9.18 33.07 10.53
CA HIS A 632 10.35 32.75 11.32
C HIS A 632 11.56 33.58 10.87
N MET A 633 12.05 34.44 11.76
CA MET A 633 13.28 35.21 11.59
C MET A 633 14.41 34.54 12.37
N VAL A 634 15.54 34.27 11.73
CA VAL A 634 16.74 33.73 12.41
C VAL A 634 17.66 34.82 12.94
N ASN A 635 17.59 36.00 12.33
CA ASN A 635 18.24 37.23 12.77
C ASN A 635 17.45 38.44 12.21
N ASP A 636 17.99 39.64 12.35
CA ASP A 636 17.33 40.87 11.92
C ASP A 636 17.26 41.09 10.40
N GLN A 637 17.95 40.26 9.62
CA GLN A 637 18.02 40.36 8.17
C GLN A 637 17.34 39.17 7.46
N ILE A 638 17.48 37.96 8.00
CA ILE A 638 17.10 36.73 7.31
C ILE A 638 15.88 36.12 7.99
N GLY A 639 14.86 35.85 7.18
CA GLY A 639 13.67 35.14 7.63
C GLY A 639 12.77 34.67 6.51
N TRP A 640 11.76 33.89 6.89
CA TRP A 640 10.82 33.24 5.99
C TRP A 640 9.38 33.40 6.47
N VAL A 641 8.47 33.55 5.52
CA VAL A 641 7.03 33.50 5.73
C VAL A 641 6.42 32.37 4.91
N VAL A 642 5.36 31.76 5.43
CA VAL A 642 4.62 30.70 4.76
C VAL A 642 3.12 30.94 4.82
N GLY A 643 2.37 30.37 3.88
CA GLY A 643 0.96 30.71 3.73
C GLY A 643 0.09 29.74 2.94
N ALA A 644 -1.10 30.23 2.58
CA ALA A 644 -2.04 29.51 1.72
C ALA A 644 -1.44 29.23 0.33
N TYR A 645 -2.01 28.26 -0.39
CA TYR A 645 -1.57 27.88 -1.75
C TYR A 645 -0.09 27.52 -1.84
N GLY A 646 0.48 26.96 -0.76
CA GLY A 646 1.88 26.55 -0.72
C GLY A 646 2.89 27.69 -0.73
N LEU A 647 2.46 28.92 -0.40
CA LEU A 647 3.33 30.11 -0.40
C LEU A 647 4.52 29.91 0.55
N ILE A 648 5.72 30.18 0.03
CA ILE A 648 6.96 30.35 0.78
C ILE A 648 7.62 31.63 0.26
N ALA A 649 7.99 32.56 1.13
CA ALA A 649 8.79 33.73 0.76
C ALA A 649 9.91 33.98 1.77
N LYS A 650 11.03 34.50 1.28
CA LYS A 650 12.24 34.78 2.06
C LYS A 650 12.63 36.25 1.96
N THR A 651 13.15 36.77 3.07
CA THR A 651 13.88 38.04 3.10
C THR A 651 15.35 37.84 3.48
N THR A 652 16.19 38.76 3.01
CA THR A 652 17.60 38.90 3.40
C THR A 652 17.93 40.31 3.91
N THR A 653 16.91 41.15 4.08
CA THR A 653 17.00 42.55 4.53
C THR A 653 16.05 42.86 5.68
N GLY A 654 15.44 41.85 6.30
CA GLY A 654 14.44 42.04 7.35
C GLY A 654 13.13 42.64 6.83
N GLY A 655 12.90 42.57 5.53
CA GLY A 655 11.79 43.22 4.83
C GLY A 655 12.04 44.70 4.51
N GLU A 656 13.25 45.22 4.71
CA GLU A 656 13.61 46.59 4.31
C GLU A 656 13.85 46.68 2.79
N VAL A 657 13.27 47.71 2.16
CA VAL A 657 13.49 48.03 0.74
C VAL A 657 14.88 48.66 0.58
N VAL A 658 15.76 47.98 -0.14
CA VAL A 658 17.13 48.43 -0.44
C VAL A 658 17.32 48.43 -1.95
N ASN A 659 17.72 49.56 -2.53
CA ASN A 659 18.01 49.72 -3.96
C ASN A 659 16.87 49.22 -4.88
N ASP A 660 15.62 49.57 -4.56
CA ASP A 660 14.41 49.19 -5.31
C ASP A 660 14.17 47.66 -5.44
N MET A 661 14.85 46.83 -4.64
CA MET A 661 14.61 45.38 -4.60
C MET A 661 13.38 45.05 -3.76
N THR A 662 12.58 44.09 -4.23
CA THR A 662 11.47 43.50 -3.47
C THR A 662 12.01 42.69 -2.29
N PRO A 663 11.79 43.11 -1.03
CA PRO A 663 12.43 42.52 0.15
C PRO A 663 11.99 41.09 0.49
N TRP A 664 10.74 40.73 0.16
CA TRP A 664 10.21 39.39 0.31
C TRP A 664 10.08 38.71 -1.05
N THR A 665 10.94 37.74 -1.30
CA THR A 665 11.05 37.02 -2.58
C THR A 665 10.41 35.64 -2.47
N GLY A 666 9.56 35.28 -3.43
CA GLY A 666 8.90 33.98 -3.48
C GLY A 666 9.90 32.84 -3.72
N GLN A 667 9.67 31.69 -3.07
CA GLN A 667 10.46 30.48 -3.24
C GLN A 667 9.62 29.38 -3.90
N THR A 668 10.27 28.50 -4.66
CA THR A 668 9.58 27.38 -5.31
C THR A 668 9.22 26.32 -4.29
N ASN A 669 7.92 26.03 -4.17
CA ASN A 669 7.41 24.90 -3.43
C ASN A 669 7.39 23.64 -4.32
N PRO A 670 8.10 22.56 -3.97
CA PRO A 670 8.16 21.33 -4.75
C PRO A 670 6.89 20.47 -4.67
N ASP A 671 5.95 20.77 -3.76
CA ASP A 671 4.66 20.08 -3.65
C ASP A 671 3.75 20.44 -4.84
N PRO A 672 3.45 19.51 -5.76
CA PRO A 672 2.65 19.78 -6.95
C PRO A 672 1.18 20.11 -6.61
N THR A 673 0.73 19.77 -5.40
CA THR A 673 -0.63 20.04 -4.95
C THR A 673 -0.79 21.43 -4.31
N GLN A 674 0.34 22.12 -4.07
CA GLN A 674 0.39 23.47 -3.51
C GLN A 674 -0.46 23.62 -2.23
N ARG A 675 -0.38 22.64 -1.33
CA ARG A 675 -1.13 22.63 -0.07
C ARG A 675 -0.72 23.81 0.81
N ALA A 676 -1.68 24.36 1.56
CA ALA A 676 -1.40 25.45 2.50
C ALA A 676 -0.39 25.00 3.58
N LEU A 677 0.56 25.88 3.87
CA LEU A 677 1.61 25.70 4.89
C LEU A 677 1.22 26.46 6.16
N ASN A 678 1.37 25.82 7.31
CA ASN A 678 0.84 26.27 8.60
C ASN A 678 1.92 26.77 9.56
N ASP A 679 3.14 26.23 9.48
CA ASP A 679 4.25 26.62 10.36
C ASP A 679 5.59 26.48 9.63
N VAL A 680 6.54 27.35 9.97
CA VAL A 680 7.89 27.38 9.42
C VAL A 680 8.89 27.55 10.56
N PHE A 681 9.97 26.78 10.49
CA PHE A 681 11.03 26.82 11.48
C PHE A 681 12.39 26.71 10.81
N PHE A 682 13.32 27.57 11.19
CA PHE A 682 14.71 27.48 10.76
C PHE A 682 15.60 27.31 11.98
N LEU A 683 16.48 26.30 11.94
CA LEU A 683 17.49 26.10 12.97
C LEU A 683 18.60 27.13 12.88
N ASN A 684 18.90 27.56 11.65
CA ASN A 684 19.89 28.58 11.30
C ASN A 684 19.57 29.14 9.90
N SER A 685 20.45 29.96 9.32
CA SER A 685 20.19 30.61 8.04
C SER A 685 20.15 29.68 6.82
N SER A 686 20.56 28.41 6.96
CA SER A 686 20.57 27.42 5.87
C SER A 686 19.59 26.26 6.09
N GLU A 687 19.37 25.84 7.32
CA GLU A 687 18.63 24.63 7.65
C GLU A 687 17.21 24.96 8.16
N GLY A 688 16.18 24.54 7.42
CA GLY A 688 14.80 24.86 7.78
C GLY A 688 13.74 23.91 7.24
N TRP A 689 12.58 23.94 7.89
CA TRP A 689 11.43 23.09 7.60
C TRP A 689 10.14 23.90 7.59
N THR A 690 9.19 23.50 6.75
CA THR A 690 7.82 23.99 6.79
C THR A 690 6.84 22.83 6.68
N VAL A 691 5.72 22.94 7.40
CA VAL A 691 4.71 21.88 7.46
C VAL A 691 3.32 22.42 7.14
N GLY A 692 2.42 21.57 6.65
CA GLY A 692 1.12 22.05 6.17
C GLY A 692 0.01 21.00 6.12
N ASN A 693 -1.00 21.31 5.32
CA ASN A 693 -2.17 20.47 5.14
C ASN A 693 -1.81 19.16 4.42
N GLY A 694 -2.59 18.09 4.68
CA GLY A 694 -2.40 16.80 4.04
C GLY A 694 -1.04 16.15 4.32
N GLY A 695 -0.45 16.41 5.50
CA GLY A 695 0.79 15.79 5.94
C GLY A 695 2.07 16.33 5.33
N VAL A 696 2.03 17.42 4.56
CA VAL A 696 3.21 17.92 3.84
C VAL A 696 4.29 18.40 4.81
N ILE A 697 5.53 17.92 4.62
CA ILE A 697 6.75 18.41 5.26
C ILE A 697 7.76 18.72 4.15
N LEU A 698 8.20 19.98 4.10
CA LEU A 698 9.25 20.44 3.21
C LEU A 698 10.50 20.78 4.04
N HIS A 699 11.67 20.52 3.46
CA HIS A 699 12.96 20.81 4.05
C HIS A 699 13.85 21.58 3.09
N THR A 700 14.73 22.40 3.63
CA THR A 700 15.82 23.02 2.90
C THR A 700 17.09 23.00 3.74
N SER A 701 18.22 22.73 3.08
CA SER A 701 19.57 22.81 3.65
C SER A 701 20.40 23.96 3.07
N ASN A 702 19.79 24.82 2.26
CA ASN A 702 20.44 25.97 1.62
C ASN A 702 19.64 27.28 1.78
N GLY A 703 18.86 27.38 2.84
CA GLY A 703 18.15 28.61 3.21
C GLY A 703 16.98 28.90 2.27
N GLY A 704 16.38 27.87 1.69
CA GLY A 704 15.22 27.95 0.81
C GLY A 704 15.54 28.30 -0.64
N THR A 705 16.81 28.32 -1.06
CA THR A 705 17.15 28.39 -2.49
C THR A 705 16.55 27.19 -3.23
N THR A 706 16.54 26.02 -2.60
CA THR A 706 15.76 24.86 -3.02
C THR A 706 15.08 24.22 -1.82
N TRP A 707 13.84 23.77 -2.01
CA TRP A 707 13.11 22.96 -1.05
C TRP A 707 12.94 21.53 -1.58
N GLY A 708 13.05 20.55 -0.70
CA GLY A 708 12.77 19.14 -0.95
C GLY A 708 11.52 18.70 -0.18
N LEU A 709 10.80 17.74 -0.76
CA LEU A 709 9.66 17.09 -0.13
C LEU A 709 10.16 15.86 0.64
N GLU A 710 10.19 15.93 1.98
CA GLU A 710 10.80 14.86 2.82
C GLU A 710 9.82 13.74 3.18
N ALA A 711 8.53 14.05 3.25
CA ALA A 711 7.54 13.16 3.81
C ALA A 711 6.19 13.35 3.12
N GLU A 712 5.88 12.45 2.20
CA GLU A 712 4.50 12.23 1.75
C GLU A 712 3.98 10.91 2.34
N GLY A 713 2.75 10.92 2.84
CA GLY A 713 2.03 9.68 3.15
C GLY A 713 2.25 9.09 4.54
N MET A 714 3.09 9.66 5.41
CA MET A 714 3.09 9.25 6.83
C MET A 714 1.76 9.57 7.53
N THR A 715 1.10 10.64 7.10
CA THR A 715 -0.24 11.00 7.55
C THR A 715 -0.95 11.82 6.49
N ALA A 716 -2.28 11.70 6.42
CA ALA A 716 -3.13 12.60 5.63
C ALA A 716 -3.64 13.80 6.47
N ASN A 717 -3.23 13.90 7.73
CA ASN A 717 -3.71 14.91 8.67
C ASN A 717 -3.06 16.29 8.42
N MET A 718 -3.72 17.34 8.90
CA MET A 718 -3.16 18.69 8.93
C MET A 718 -2.05 18.79 9.97
N LEU A 719 -0.84 19.15 9.54
CA LEU A 719 0.30 19.44 10.42
C LEU A 719 0.27 20.92 10.81
N ARG A 720 0.46 21.19 12.10
CA ARG A 720 0.22 22.52 12.71
C ARG A 720 1.46 23.21 13.22
N SER A 721 2.45 22.44 13.66
CA SER A 721 3.69 23.03 14.16
C SER A 721 4.88 22.13 13.90
N VAL A 722 6.04 22.76 13.69
CA VAL A 722 7.33 22.11 13.47
C VAL A 722 8.40 22.77 14.36
N ARG A 723 9.20 21.99 15.08
CA ARG A 723 10.28 22.51 15.93
C ARG A 723 11.48 21.57 15.89
N PHE A 724 12.69 22.14 15.81
CA PHE A 724 13.94 21.40 15.89
C PHE A 724 14.82 21.93 17.01
N THR A 725 15.58 21.03 17.63
CA THR A 725 16.60 21.36 18.64
C THR A 725 18.01 21.16 18.11
N SER A 726 18.16 20.36 17.05
CA SER A 726 19.37 20.20 16.25
C SER A 726 18.96 19.69 14.86
N ALA A 727 19.88 19.63 13.89
CA ALA A 727 19.57 19.12 12.55
C ALA A 727 19.12 17.64 12.54
N GLY A 728 19.46 16.87 13.59
CA GLY A 728 19.09 15.46 13.73
C GLY A 728 17.97 15.19 14.72
N ASN A 729 17.35 16.23 15.31
CA ASN A 729 16.29 16.06 16.30
C ASN A 729 15.20 17.13 16.15
N GLY A 730 14.06 16.70 15.62
CA GLY A 730 12.91 17.55 15.35
C GLY A 730 11.59 16.87 15.66
N TYR A 731 10.55 17.70 15.77
CA TYR A 731 9.20 17.26 16.10
C TYR A 731 8.20 18.02 15.24
N VAL A 732 7.15 17.31 14.86
CA VAL A 732 5.99 17.86 14.14
C VAL A 732 4.73 17.36 14.82
N LEU A 733 3.73 18.23 14.95
CA LEU A 733 2.43 17.86 15.50
C LEU A 733 1.29 18.31 14.60
N GLY A 734 0.12 17.69 14.77
CA GLY A 734 -1.05 17.97 13.95
C GLY A 734 -2.38 17.54 14.55
N ASN A 735 -3.38 17.48 13.68
CA ASN A 735 -4.71 16.96 14.03
C ASN A 735 -4.65 15.45 14.36
N ASN A 736 -5.69 14.94 15.03
CA ASN A 736 -5.85 13.51 15.34
C ASN A 736 -4.68 12.89 16.12
N ALA A 737 -4.14 13.63 17.10
CA ALA A 737 -2.99 13.20 17.90
C ALA A 737 -1.74 12.83 17.08
N THR A 738 -1.57 13.39 15.88
CA THR A 738 -0.35 13.20 15.08
C THR A 738 0.84 13.85 15.79
N LEU A 739 1.85 13.04 16.12
CA LEU A 739 3.16 13.46 16.61
C LEU A 739 4.22 12.72 15.80
N LEU A 740 5.02 13.43 15.03
CA LEU A 740 6.14 12.87 14.27
C LEU A 740 7.45 13.35 14.91
N LYS A 741 8.43 12.45 15.01
CA LYS A 741 9.78 12.75 15.49
C LYS A 741 10.78 12.53 14.37
N TYR A 742 11.58 13.54 14.05
CA TYR A 742 12.76 13.41 13.21
C TYR A 742 13.93 12.97 14.09
N ALA A 743 14.45 11.77 13.85
CA ALA A 743 15.49 11.15 14.67
C ALA A 743 16.35 10.21 13.83
N PRO A 744 17.50 9.74 14.37
CA PRO A 744 18.27 8.68 13.76
C PRO A 744 17.37 7.48 13.43
N LEU A 745 17.47 6.96 12.22
CA LEU A 745 16.69 5.80 11.82
C LEU A 745 17.37 4.50 12.27
N PRO A 746 16.58 3.45 12.60
CA PRO A 746 17.11 2.13 12.89
C PRO A 746 18.14 1.67 11.85
N GLN A 747 19.38 1.49 12.29
CA GLN A 747 20.47 0.86 11.56
C GLN A 747 20.56 -0.61 11.95
N LYS A 748 21.22 -1.43 11.14
CA LYS A 748 21.48 -2.83 11.50
C LYS A 748 22.17 -2.92 12.88
N PRO A 749 21.86 -3.93 13.71
CA PRO A 749 22.53 -4.10 14.99
C PRO A 749 24.03 -4.34 14.82
N THR A 750 24.81 -4.22 15.89
CA THR A 750 26.20 -4.70 15.91
C THR A 750 26.28 -5.98 16.73
N VAL A 751 26.76 -7.08 16.15
CA VAL A 751 26.80 -8.39 16.80
C VAL A 751 28.16 -9.06 16.58
N THR A 752 28.66 -9.78 17.58
CA THR A 752 29.88 -10.59 17.53
C THR A 752 29.55 -12.07 17.68
N THR A 753 30.29 -12.93 16.99
CA THR A 753 30.18 -14.39 17.11
C THR A 753 31.10 -14.88 18.20
N SER A 754 30.59 -15.65 19.16
CA SER A 754 31.41 -16.24 20.22
C SER A 754 32.08 -17.53 19.73
N PRO A 755 33.29 -17.88 20.22
CA PRO A 755 33.94 -19.15 19.91
C PRO A 755 33.05 -20.36 20.25
N LEU A 756 33.19 -21.44 19.47
CA LEU A 756 32.41 -22.65 19.71
C LEU A 756 33.03 -23.54 20.78
N SER A 757 32.19 -24.30 21.46
CA SER A 757 32.52 -25.22 22.54
C SER A 757 31.67 -26.49 22.46
N ASP A 758 31.97 -27.48 23.31
CA ASP A 758 31.20 -28.74 23.45
C ASP A 758 30.87 -29.42 22.11
N VAL A 759 31.84 -29.46 21.21
CA VAL A 759 31.69 -30.08 19.89
C VAL A 759 31.57 -31.60 20.04
N THR A 760 30.45 -32.14 19.60
CA THR A 760 30.16 -33.57 19.52
C THR A 760 30.03 -34.01 18.07
N THR A 761 29.82 -35.31 17.84
CA THR A 761 29.62 -35.87 16.50
C THR A 761 28.38 -35.33 15.79
N THR A 762 27.40 -34.79 16.53
CA THR A 762 26.10 -34.35 15.99
C THR A 762 25.65 -32.98 16.49
N GLY A 763 26.51 -32.23 17.18
CA GLY A 763 26.15 -30.92 17.73
C GLY A 763 27.33 -30.14 18.27
N ALA A 764 27.10 -28.88 18.62
CA ALA A 764 28.07 -27.99 19.26
C ALA A 764 27.36 -26.87 20.04
N MET A 765 28.07 -26.21 20.95
CA MET A 765 27.61 -24.98 21.61
C MET A 765 28.27 -23.75 20.99
N GLY A 766 27.48 -22.73 20.68
CA GLY A 766 27.95 -21.43 20.22
C GLY A 766 27.29 -20.28 20.96
N GLY A 767 27.54 -19.06 20.50
CA GLY A 767 26.80 -17.88 20.97
C GLY A 767 27.15 -16.61 20.21
N GLY A 768 26.70 -15.50 20.78
CA GLY A 768 27.07 -14.17 20.32
C GLY A 768 26.78 -13.10 21.36
N ASN A 769 27.19 -11.88 21.04
CA ASN A 769 26.83 -10.69 21.82
C ASN A 769 26.36 -9.59 20.90
N VAL A 770 25.14 -9.10 21.13
CA VAL A 770 24.62 -7.90 20.46
C VAL A 770 25.09 -6.67 21.24
N ILE A 771 26.08 -5.97 20.68
CA ILE A 771 26.80 -4.83 21.28
C ILE A 771 25.98 -3.55 21.17
N SER A 772 25.23 -3.40 20.09
CA SER A 772 24.36 -2.24 19.85
C SER A 772 23.13 -2.65 19.07
N ASP A 773 22.00 -2.08 19.45
CA ASP A 773 20.71 -2.24 18.78
C ASP A 773 20.57 -1.33 17.55
N GLY A 774 21.53 -0.43 17.30
CA GLY A 774 21.49 0.45 16.13
C GLY A 774 20.26 1.36 16.10
N GLU A 775 19.79 1.88 17.24
CA GLU A 775 18.59 2.72 17.36
C GLU A 775 17.26 2.03 17.01
N GLY A 776 17.24 0.70 16.85
CA GLY A 776 16.02 -0.08 16.61
C GLY A 776 15.96 -1.32 17.50
N ALA A 777 14.79 -1.57 18.10
CA ALA A 777 14.63 -2.73 18.98
C ALA A 777 14.99 -4.05 18.25
N VAL A 778 15.89 -4.82 18.83
CA VAL A 778 16.30 -6.12 18.27
C VAL A 778 15.15 -7.11 18.41
N SER A 779 14.57 -7.49 17.28
CA SER A 779 13.39 -8.36 17.17
C SER A 779 13.74 -9.84 17.10
N SER A 780 14.99 -10.19 16.78
CA SER A 780 15.50 -11.56 16.82
C SER A 780 17.03 -11.57 16.92
N LYS A 781 17.60 -12.53 17.63
CA LYS A 781 19.03 -12.85 17.61
C LYS A 781 19.24 -14.35 17.64
N GLY A 782 20.40 -14.81 17.19
CA GLY A 782 20.78 -16.20 17.28
C GLY A 782 22.04 -16.51 16.50
N ILE A 783 22.23 -17.77 16.11
CA ILE A 783 23.36 -18.23 15.28
C ILE A 783 22.82 -18.84 14.00
N CYS A 784 23.48 -18.59 12.87
CA CYS A 784 23.27 -19.32 11.62
C CYS A 784 24.53 -20.11 11.21
N TRP A 785 24.34 -21.29 10.62
CA TRP A 785 25.42 -22.18 10.19
C TRP A 785 25.17 -22.88 8.85
N ASN A 786 26.25 -23.22 8.16
CA ASN A 786 26.25 -23.97 6.90
C ASN A 786 27.62 -24.66 6.68
N THR A 787 27.74 -25.56 5.72
CA THR A 787 29.05 -26.13 5.33
C THR A 787 29.87 -25.18 4.45
N SER A 788 29.23 -24.17 3.86
CA SER A 788 29.90 -23.08 3.13
C SER A 788 30.10 -21.85 4.02
N ALA A 789 31.18 -21.11 3.76
CA ALA A 789 31.53 -19.87 4.45
C ALA A 789 30.44 -18.78 4.35
N ASN A 790 30.45 -17.89 5.34
CA ASN A 790 29.51 -16.77 5.48
C ASN A 790 28.02 -17.17 5.50
N PRO A 791 27.59 -18.09 6.39
CA PRO A 791 26.19 -18.45 6.52
C PRO A 791 25.34 -17.22 6.85
N THR A 792 24.09 -17.24 6.39
CA THR A 792 23.09 -16.20 6.66
C THR A 792 21.88 -16.82 7.35
N THR A 793 20.91 -16.00 7.77
CA THR A 793 19.64 -16.51 8.31
C THR A 793 18.84 -17.34 7.30
N ALA A 794 19.19 -17.37 6.00
CA ALA A 794 18.58 -18.30 5.05
C ALA A 794 19.06 -19.76 5.21
N ASN A 795 20.15 -19.99 5.95
CA ASN A 795 20.68 -21.32 6.26
C ASN A 795 20.08 -21.86 7.58
N ASN A 796 20.67 -22.93 8.13
CA ASN A 796 20.28 -23.41 9.45
C ASN A 796 20.52 -22.33 10.49
N ARG A 797 19.57 -22.13 11.42
CA ARG A 797 19.68 -21.08 12.44
C ARG A 797 18.95 -21.44 13.74
N THR A 798 19.40 -20.83 14.84
CA THR A 798 18.66 -20.76 16.11
C THR A 798 17.85 -19.46 16.21
N SER A 799 17.02 -19.33 17.25
CA SER A 799 16.32 -18.09 17.60
C SER A 799 16.34 -17.94 19.12
N ASP A 800 17.21 -17.08 19.62
CA ASP A 800 17.61 -16.96 21.02
C ASP A 800 17.04 -15.70 21.69
N GLY A 801 15.90 -15.20 21.17
CA GLY A 801 15.11 -14.12 21.76
C GLY A 801 15.33 -12.74 21.13
N THR A 802 15.02 -11.71 21.90
CA THR A 802 14.99 -10.28 21.50
C THR A 802 15.93 -9.43 22.36
N GLY A 803 16.13 -8.16 21.99
CA GLY A 803 16.93 -7.19 22.73
C GLY A 803 18.46 -7.41 22.68
N PRO A 804 19.25 -6.47 23.23
CA PRO A 804 20.70 -6.52 23.23
C PRO A 804 21.28 -7.63 24.14
N GLY A 805 22.61 -7.76 24.14
CA GLY A 805 23.35 -8.58 25.10
C GLY A 805 23.75 -9.97 24.63
N HIS A 806 24.31 -10.74 25.56
CA HIS A 806 24.86 -12.08 25.32
C HIS A 806 23.78 -13.13 25.14
N PHE A 807 24.05 -14.11 24.29
CA PHE A 807 23.23 -15.31 24.11
C PHE A 807 24.10 -16.52 23.76
N THR A 808 23.57 -17.70 24.07
CA THR A 808 24.19 -19.00 23.80
C THR A 808 23.20 -19.89 23.07
N SER A 809 23.68 -20.67 22.11
CA SER A 809 22.82 -21.46 21.22
C SER A 809 23.40 -22.86 21.03
N ALA A 810 22.53 -23.87 21.04
CA ALA A 810 22.89 -25.25 20.73
C ALA A 810 22.70 -25.51 19.23
N LEU A 811 23.77 -25.93 18.56
CA LEU A 811 23.73 -26.45 17.20
C LEU A 811 23.45 -27.95 17.30
N ILE A 812 22.38 -28.42 16.66
CA ILE A 812 21.93 -29.82 16.69
C ILE A 812 21.83 -30.36 15.25
N ASP A 813 21.63 -31.68 15.14
CA ASP A 813 21.45 -32.40 13.87
C ASP A 813 22.60 -32.20 12.87
N LEU A 814 23.83 -32.06 13.38
CA LEU A 814 25.02 -31.95 12.56
C LEU A 814 25.45 -33.31 12.03
N ALA A 815 25.96 -33.34 10.81
CA ALA A 815 26.59 -34.53 10.28
C ALA A 815 27.96 -34.75 10.95
N PRO A 816 28.32 -35.99 11.32
CA PRO A 816 29.66 -36.32 11.80
C PRO A 816 30.73 -36.03 10.74
N TYR A 817 31.97 -35.79 11.17
CA TYR A 817 33.12 -35.52 10.30
C TYR A 817 32.87 -34.45 9.22
N THR A 818 32.14 -33.40 9.57
CA THR A 818 31.75 -32.33 8.65
C THR A 818 32.18 -30.99 9.20
N THR A 819 32.82 -30.17 8.34
CA THR A 819 33.18 -28.80 8.68
C THR A 819 31.98 -27.88 8.49
N TYR A 820 31.68 -27.10 9.52
CA TYR A 820 30.62 -26.09 9.53
C TYR A 820 31.20 -24.71 9.81
N HIS A 821 30.70 -23.73 9.06
CA HIS A 821 30.86 -22.30 9.27
C HIS A 821 29.67 -21.77 10.07
N VAL A 822 29.92 -20.81 10.96
CA VAL A 822 28.98 -20.36 12.00
C VAL A 822 29.12 -18.85 12.22
N ARG A 823 27.98 -18.15 12.25
CA ARG A 823 27.89 -16.71 12.51
C ARG A 823 26.75 -16.39 13.48
N ALA A 824 27.01 -15.54 14.46
CA ALA A 824 25.94 -14.88 15.21
C ALA A 824 25.19 -13.90 14.31
N TYR A 825 23.88 -13.75 14.50
CA TYR A 825 23.05 -12.78 13.82
C TYR A 825 22.17 -12.01 14.81
N ALA A 826 21.81 -10.78 14.45
CA ALA A 826 20.81 -9.99 15.14
C ALA A 826 20.02 -9.15 14.13
N THR A 827 18.71 -9.04 14.34
CA THR A 827 17.76 -8.40 13.43
C THR A 827 16.99 -7.31 14.16
N ASN A 828 16.87 -6.15 13.53
CA ASN A 828 15.92 -5.09 13.90
C ASN A 828 15.27 -4.50 12.62
N GLU A 829 14.57 -3.37 12.74
CA GLU A 829 13.94 -2.67 11.61
C GLU A 829 14.94 -2.18 10.54
N GLY A 830 16.20 -1.92 10.92
CA GLY A 830 17.30 -1.58 10.02
C GLY A 830 17.90 -2.78 9.26
N GLY A 831 17.52 -4.00 9.64
CA GLY A 831 17.87 -5.24 8.96
C GLY A 831 18.64 -6.22 9.85
N THR A 832 19.24 -7.25 9.21
CA THR A 832 20.03 -8.27 9.92
C THR A 832 21.52 -8.00 9.80
N ALA A 833 22.20 -7.97 10.93
CA ALA A 833 23.65 -7.97 11.05
C ALA A 833 24.17 -9.35 11.39
N TYR A 834 25.43 -9.59 11.06
CA TYR A 834 26.12 -10.85 11.29
C TYR A 834 27.51 -10.59 11.88
N GLY A 835 27.90 -11.40 12.86
CA GLY A 835 29.23 -11.39 13.44
C GLY A 835 30.26 -12.05 12.53
N ASP A 836 31.46 -12.26 13.07
CA ASP A 836 32.55 -12.93 12.36
C ASP A 836 32.18 -14.37 11.95
N ASP A 837 32.72 -14.82 10.81
CA ASP A 837 32.58 -16.20 10.35
C ASP A 837 33.62 -17.10 11.02
N LEU A 838 33.16 -17.95 11.93
CA LEU A 838 33.98 -18.96 12.61
C LEU A 838 33.68 -20.35 12.03
N TYR A 839 34.58 -21.30 12.19
CA TYR A 839 34.37 -22.67 11.70
C TYR A 839 34.89 -23.74 12.67
N PHE A 840 34.31 -24.93 12.59
CA PHE A 840 34.70 -26.12 13.34
C PHE A 840 34.36 -27.39 12.56
N THR A 841 34.97 -28.52 12.94
CA THR A 841 34.68 -29.83 12.34
C THR A 841 34.15 -30.77 13.41
N THR A 842 32.99 -31.40 13.15
CA THR A 842 32.44 -32.42 14.04
C THR A 842 33.37 -33.66 14.05
N PRO A 843 33.62 -34.29 15.20
CA PRO A 843 34.43 -35.51 15.28
C PRO A 843 33.83 -36.67 14.47
N CYS A 844 34.67 -37.65 14.12
CA CYS A 844 34.21 -38.95 13.66
C CYS A 844 33.46 -39.70 14.79
N PRO A 845 32.41 -40.48 14.48
CA PRO A 845 31.79 -41.38 15.46
C PRO A 845 32.83 -42.38 15.96
N SER A 846 33.14 -42.36 17.26
CA SER A 846 33.98 -43.39 17.87
C SER A 846 33.14 -44.65 18.09
N TYR A 847 33.52 -45.77 17.46
CA TYR A 847 32.94 -47.07 17.77
C TYR A 847 33.78 -47.80 18.81
N VAL A 848 33.13 -48.19 19.92
CA VAL A 848 33.69 -49.13 20.89
C VAL A 848 33.73 -50.51 20.22
N ALA A 849 34.91 -51.10 20.12
CA ALA A 849 35.07 -52.47 19.65
C ALA A 849 34.26 -53.42 20.54
N LYS A 850 33.31 -54.15 19.94
CA LYS A 850 32.59 -55.23 20.62
C LYS A 850 33.56 -56.41 20.77
N THR A 851 34.28 -56.49 21.89
CA THR A 851 35.13 -57.63 22.24
C THR A 851 34.27 -58.87 22.43
N GLY A 852 34.41 -59.84 21.53
CA GLY A 852 33.69 -61.10 21.63
C GLY A 852 34.19 -62.12 20.61
N THR A 853 35.40 -62.64 20.81
CA THR A 853 35.82 -64.05 20.59
C THR A 853 37.31 -64.18 20.90
N THR A 854 37.69 -65.33 21.49
CA THR A 854 39.00 -65.67 22.08
C THR A 854 40.21 -65.00 21.40
N GLY A 855 40.91 -64.15 22.15
CA GLY A 855 42.15 -63.53 21.69
C GLY A 855 43.28 -64.55 21.68
N TYR A 856 43.79 -64.87 20.50
CA TYR A 856 45.10 -65.48 20.33
C TYR A 856 46.16 -64.37 20.34
N ALA A 857 47.32 -64.61 20.93
CA ALA A 857 48.36 -63.60 21.10
C ALA A 857 49.14 -63.31 19.81
N SER A 858 49.09 -64.21 18.82
CA SER A 858 49.67 -64.02 17.48
C SER A 858 48.87 -64.73 16.38
N LEU A 859 49.12 -64.37 15.12
CA LEU A 859 48.50 -65.03 13.98
C LEU A 859 48.98 -66.49 13.83
N GLN A 860 50.23 -66.78 14.21
CA GLN A 860 50.78 -68.14 14.22
C GLN A 860 50.05 -69.04 15.22
N GLU A 861 49.74 -68.52 16.42
CA GLU A 861 49.02 -69.27 17.45
C GLU A 861 47.60 -69.67 17.00
N ALA A 862 46.90 -68.75 16.31
CA ALA A 862 45.59 -69.03 15.74
C ALA A 862 45.62 -70.11 14.64
N ILE A 863 46.68 -70.13 13.83
CA ILE A 863 46.87 -71.10 12.74
C ILE A 863 47.22 -72.50 13.29
N ASP A 864 48.10 -72.55 14.29
CA ASP A 864 48.54 -73.80 14.92
C ASP A 864 47.39 -74.47 15.69
N THR A 865 46.56 -73.67 16.36
CA THR A 865 45.38 -74.16 17.10
C THR A 865 44.27 -74.66 16.17
N ALA A 866 44.23 -74.18 14.92
CA ALA A 866 43.27 -74.58 13.89
C ALA A 866 43.81 -75.68 12.94
N ALA A 867 44.73 -76.54 13.41
CA ALA A 867 45.46 -77.51 12.61
C ALA A 867 44.58 -78.38 11.65
N GLY A 868 43.32 -78.68 12.00
CA GLY A 868 42.38 -79.46 11.18
C GLY A 868 41.49 -78.68 10.20
N ALA A 869 41.51 -77.34 10.20
CA ALA A 869 40.66 -76.53 9.34
C ALA A 869 41.28 -76.27 7.96
N THR A 870 40.47 -76.38 6.90
CA THR A 870 40.84 -76.08 5.49
C THR A 870 40.75 -74.60 5.14
N GLU A 871 40.01 -73.83 5.93
CA GLU A 871 39.83 -72.38 5.78
C GLU A 871 40.02 -71.69 7.15
N ILE A 872 40.81 -70.62 7.19
CA ILE A 872 41.04 -69.81 8.39
C ILE A 872 40.72 -68.34 8.05
N ARG A 873 39.84 -67.72 8.85
CA ARG A 873 39.40 -66.32 8.69
C ARG A 873 39.94 -65.49 9.84
N VAL A 874 40.62 -64.40 9.53
CA VAL A 874 41.33 -63.58 10.51
C VAL A 874 40.94 -62.12 10.36
N VAL A 875 40.69 -61.45 11.49
CA VAL A 875 40.43 -60.01 11.60
C VAL A 875 41.54 -59.42 12.47
N ALA A 876 42.42 -58.60 11.89
CA ALA A 876 43.55 -57.98 12.57
C ALA A 876 43.64 -56.49 12.22
N LYS A 877 44.10 -55.68 13.17
CA LYS A 877 44.15 -54.21 13.02
C LYS A 877 45.40 -53.74 12.26
N GLU A 878 46.53 -54.45 12.41
CA GLU A 878 47.74 -54.40 11.56
C GLU A 878 48.46 -55.77 11.66
N LEU A 879 49.06 -56.26 10.57
CA LEU A 879 49.83 -57.52 10.56
C LEU A 879 51.26 -57.24 10.08
N THR A 880 52.23 -57.39 10.97
CA THR A 880 53.67 -57.39 10.67
C THR A 880 54.31 -58.64 11.26
N GLU A 881 53.88 -59.82 10.80
CA GLU A 881 54.44 -61.11 11.22
C GLU A 881 54.73 -62.02 10.03
N VAL A 882 55.81 -62.82 10.15
CA VAL A 882 56.15 -63.91 9.22
C VAL A 882 55.58 -65.21 9.78
N VAL A 883 54.80 -65.93 8.97
CA VAL A 883 54.03 -67.10 9.44
C VAL A 883 54.37 -68.32 8.59
N SER A 884 54.46 -69.50 9.24
CA SER A 884 54.77 -70.77 8.59
C SER A 884 53.50 -71.59 8.40
N ILE A 885 53.19 -71.97 7.17
CA ILE A 885 51.99 -72.74 6.81
C ILE A 885 52.42 -74.11 6.27
N THR A 886 51.88 -75.19 6.85
CA THR A 886 52.06 -76.56 6.34
C THR A 886 50.73 -77.10 5.80
N GLY A 887 50.74 -77.56 4.53
CA GLY A 887 49.57 -78.09 3.82
C GLY A 887 48.80 -77.05 2.99
N SER A 888 47.86 -77.52 2.15
CA SER A 888 47.00 -76.62 1.35
C SER A 888 45.92 -76.00 2.24
N LYS A 889 46.10 -74.73 2.62
CA LYS A 889 45.11 -73.95 3.37
C LYS A 889 44.79 -72.64 2.66
N THR A 890 43.55 -72.19 2.74
CA THR A 890 43.11 -70.87 2.26
C THR A 890 42.99 -69.93 3.45
N ILE A 891 43.74 -68.83 3.44
CA ILE A 891 43.63 -67.76 4.44
C ILE A 891 42.89 -66.59 3.81
N THR A 892 41.75 -66.25 4.41
CA THR A 892 40.96 -65.09 4.00
C THR A 892 41.13 -63.99 5.03
N LEU A 893 41.85 -62.93 4.64
CA LEU A 893 41.93 -61.70 5.42
C LEU A 893 40.62 -60.93 5.20
N LEU A 894 39.77 -60.95 6.21
CA LEU A 894 38.58 -60.11 6.19
C LEU A 894 39.02 -58.73 6.66
N GLY A 895 39.03 -57.75 5.75
CA GLY A 895 39.19 -56.34 6.10
C GLY A 895 38.08 -55.96 7.08
N GLY A 896 38.37 -56.04 8.36
CA GLY A 896 37.35 -55.98 9.40
C GLY A 896 37.03 -54.56 9.78
N TYR A 897 36.54 -53.73 8.85
CA TYR A 897 35.85 -52.47 9.11
C TYR A 897 34.99 -52.09 7.89
N ASP A 898 33.65 -52.13 8.02
CA ASP A 898 32.75 -51.37 7.16
C ASP A 898 32.73 -49.91 7.65
N CYS A 899 33.79 -49.16 7.37
CA CYS A 899 33.78 -47.69 7.48
C CYS A 899 34.88 -47.08 6.61
N VAL A 900 34.52 -46.77 5.36
CA VAL A 900 35.26 -45.80 4.55
C VAL A 900 34.57 -44.45 4.73
N CYS A 901 35.16 -43.54 5.50
CA CYS A 901 34.81 -42.11 5.39
C CYS A 901 35.43 -41.64 4.06
N SER A 902 34.59 -41.52 3.03
CA SER A 902 35.04 -41.25 1.67
C SER A 902 35.51 -39.81 1.49
N SER A 903 36.81 -39.60 1.66
CA SER A 903 37.58 -38.61 0.90
C SER A 903 39.01 -39.09 0.64
N VAL A 904 39.13 -40.28 0.05
CA VAL A 904 40.26 -40.61 -0.84
C VAL A 904 39.65 -41.17 -2.11
N THR A 905 39.58 -40.36 -3.17
CA THR A 905 39.37 -40.85 -4.53
C THR A 905 40.60 -41.67 -4.91
N GLY A 906 40.45 -43.00 -4.90
CA GLY A 906 41.47 -43.94 -5.35
C GLY A 906 41.71 -45.11 -4.38
N MET A 907 40.71 -45.95 -4.09
CA MET A 907 40.99 -47.31 -3.60
C MET A 907 40.02 -48.30 -4.23
N THR A 908 40.57 -49.16 -5.08
CA THR A 908 39.93 -50.37 -5.58
C THR A 908 39.99 -51.41 -4.48
N THR A 909 38.84 -51.94 -4.05
CA THR A 909 38.76 -53.10 -3.15
C THR A 909 39.50 -54.28 -3.80
N VAL A 910 40.67 -54.67 -3.29
CA VAL A 910 41.36 -55.88 -3.76
C VAL A 910 40.82 -57.08 -2.97
N HIS A 911 39.98 -57.88 -3.61
CA HIS A 911 39.77 -59.26 -3.19
C HIS A 911 40.95 -60.10 -3.71
N GLY A 912 41.83 -60.54 -2.82
CA GLY A 912 42.90 -61.49 -3.15
C GLY A 912 42.81 -62.72 -2.26
N SER A 913 42.59 -63.90 -2.84
CA SER A 913 42.85 -65.18 -2.17
C SER A 913 44.29 -65.61 -2.47
N LEU A 914 45.10 -65.81 -1.43
CA LEU A 914 46.42 -66.41 -1.59
C LEU A 914 46.28 -67.93 -1.40
N THR A 915 46.30 -68.67 -2.51
CA THR A 915 46.35 -70.15 -2.47
C THR A 915 47.80 -70.58 -2.65
N ILE A 916 48.43 -71.10 -1.61
CA ILE A 916 49.83 -71.57 -1.69
C ILE A 916 49.81 -73.10 -1.78
N GLY A 917 50.37 -73.64 -2.86
CA GLY A 917 50.65 -75.07 -3.00
C GLY A 917 52.10 -75.37 -2.65
N GLY A 918 52.33 -76.08 -1.55
CA GLY A 918 53.65 -76.57 -1.13
C GLY A 918 54.30 -75.79 0.02
N SER A 919 55.25 -76.42 0.70
CA SER A 919 55.97 -75.88 1.86
C SER A 919 56.95 -74.78 1.45
N ALA A 920 56.50 -73.52 1.44
CA ALA A 920 57.35 -72.36 1.29
C ALA A 920 56.94 -71.26 2.28
N ALA A 921 57.94 -70.65 2.93
CA ALA A 921 57.74 -69.47 3.77
C ALA A 921 57.39 -68.25 2.89
N VAL A 922 56.31 -67.55 3.21
CA VAL A 922 55.88 -66.34 2.49
C VAL A 922 56.17 -65.12 3.35
N ASN A 923 56.95 -64.20 2.79
CA ASN A 923 57.23 -62.91 3.41
C ASN A 923 56.28 -61.88 2.79
N ILE A 924 55.26 -61.44 3.54
CA ILE A 924 54.35 -60.38 3.09
C ILE A 924 55.03 -59.04 3.36
N ALA A 925 55.96 -58.64 2.49
CA ALA A 925 56.63 -57.36 2.59
C ALA A 925 55.90 -56.32 1.72
N HIS A 926 55.31 -55.31 2.37
CA HIS A 926 54.74 -54.10 1.78
C HIS A 926 53.70 -54.30 0.67
N VAL A 927 52.42 -54.31 1.05
CA VAL A 927 51.37 -53.86 0.13
C VAL A 927 51.20 -52.36 0.34
N GLY A 928 52.02 -51.57 -0.36
CA GLY A 928 51.81 -50.13 -0.48
C GLY A 928 50.62 -49.89 -1.41
N PHE A 929 49.64 -49.10 -0.96
CA PHE A 929 48.57 -48.60 -1.81
C PHE A 929 48.88 -47.14 -2.18
N PHE A 930 49.08 -46.90 -3.48
CA PHE A 930 49.10 -45.57 -4.12
C PHE A 930 47.71 -44.95 -4.15
#